data_AF-A0A536ZPC0-F1
#
_entry.id   AF-A0A536ZPC0-F1
#
_cell.length_a   1.000
_cell.length_b   1.000
_cell.length_c   1.000
_cell.angle_alpha   90.00
_cell.angle_beta   90.00
_cell.angle_gamma   90.00
#
_symmetry.space_group_name_H-M   'P 1'
#
loop_
_entity.id
_entity.type
_entity.pdbx_description
1 polymer ?
#
loop_
_entity_poly.entity_id
_entity_poly.type
_entity_poly.pdbx_seq_one_letter_code
_entity_poly.pdbx_strand_id
1 'polypeptide(L)'
;MNKTGRNAHRDYDRGNAFQAQGKLAEAIDCYRRAIANQPKFADAHTNLGTALHRLGKLNEAVASYRSALSLTPDAADLHYNLGSAFMALGKPDKAVACFRSALSVEPDHAFAHGNLGNVLHACGNRDEAIASYRKAIALRPDYVDAHFNLGVALHAEAKLDEAIACYQDALALRPDFAAAHGNLQTQGKLGPAIDSYRRVVAIRPNDAWMHNNLGNALDELGRVDEAVSAYRRALTLAESPEIKANFARCVKNISPLNVDAALRQLLTRAMSEPWTRPSDLANASMRMIRADPVAGPCIERAVRAWPRRLGGNELFGPTGLSALSRDSLLRSLLENAQACDPAMERLLTMVRRAMLDSALEAVVEKVQDAATLAFYCAVARQCFLNEYVFADSDDERAHVAVLNGKVVAALEAGDAIPSLCIVAVAAYSPLSGLTPAAKLPQRSWPECVTALLVQQIAEPAEEKCLRDATHALTTIDDAVSQAVRRQYEENPYPRWIRLPPALQSRSLNAYLRQQFPFADFEPAADGAEVEILIAGCGTGQETLETAQQFPRARVLAVDLSLSSLAYVKRKSIEAGVTNVEYAQADILRLASIGRTFDLIASVGVLHHLADPIAGWRELLSLLRPGGFMRFGAVQRMRASRCCCGPDIHRRTRLFVDAGGYSPRASGPAREPAAARTSYVITGFLRDERMPRLVVSCPGAPLYARATE
;
A
#
# COMPACT_ATOMS: atom_id res chain seq x y z
N MET A 1 10.07 10.45 -70.85
CA MET A 1 9.17 10.03 -69.76
C MET A 1 7.70 10.13 -70.22
N ASN A 2 6.97 9.01 -70.25
CA ASN A 2 5.54 8.93 -70.62
C ASN A 2 4.66 9.79 -69.67
N LYS A 3 3.50 10.30 -70.13
CA LYS A 3 2.49 10.99 -69.29
C LYS A 3 2.15 10.21 -68.01
N THR A 4 2.08 8.88 -68.05
CA THR A 4 1.81 8.04 -66.87
C THR A 4 2.93 8.08 -65.84
N GLY A 5 4.20 8.06 -66.26
CA GLY A 5 5.36 8.19 -65.37
C GLY A 5 5.46 9.57 -64.72
N ARG A 6 5.13 10.65 -65.45
CA ARG A 6 5.05 12.01 -64.86
C ARG A 6 3.95 12.11 -63.79
N ASN A 7 2.83 11.44 -63.98
CA ASN A 7 1.77 11.39 -62.97
C ASN A 7 2.18 10.59 -61.73
N ALA A 8 2.94 9.49 -61.90
CA ALA A 8 3.44 8.68 -60.79
C ALA A 8 4.36 9.47 -59.84
N HIS A 9 5.35 10.19 -60.39
CA HIS A 9 6.26 11.02 -59.56
C HIS A 9 5.52 12.16 -58.87
N ARG A 10 4.57 12.83 -59.55
CA ARG A 10 3.75 13.87 -58.93
C ARG A 10 2.92 13.35 -57.74
N ASP A 11 2.29 12.18 -57.89
CA ASP A 11 1.54 11.55 -56.79
C ASP A 11 2.47 11.12 -55.65
N TYR A 12 3.66 10.62 -55.94
CA TYR A 12 4.69 10.27 -54.96
C TYR A 12 5.16 11.50 -54.16
N ASP A 13 5.51 12.60 -54.82
CA ASP A 13 5.96 13.84 -54.16
C ASP A 13 4.84 14.43 -53.28
N ARG A 14 3.60 14.37 -53.74
CA ARG A 14 2.43 14.76 -52.94
C ARG A 14 2.24 13.86 -51.72
N GLY A 15 2.48 12.55 -51.87
CA GLY A 15 2.47 11.60 -50.75
C GLY A 15 3.52 11.96 -49.70
N ASN A 16 4.74 12.26 -50.13
CA ASN A 16 5.82 12.71 -49.23
C ASN A 16 5.45 13.99 -48.48
N ALA A 17 4.83 14.95 -49.15
CA ALA A 17 4.35 16.18 -48.52
C ALA A 17 3.26 15.91 -47.46
N PHE A 18 2.31 15.01 -47.72
CA PHE A 18 1.32 14.61 -46.72
C PHE A 18 1.93 13.84 -45.55
N GLN A 19 2.89 12.96 -45.81
CA GLN A 19 3.59 12.21 -44.77
C GLN A 19 4.40 13.14 -43.85
N ALA A 20 5.04 14.17 -44.40
CA ALA A 20 5.73 15.21 -43.62
C ALA A 20 4.76 16.02 -42.73
N GLN A 21 3.50 16.16 -43.15
CA GLN A 21 2.42 16.79 -42.36
C GLN A 21 1.74 15.82 -41.37
N GLY A 22 2.15 14.55 -41.31
CA GLY A 22 1.51 13.52 -40.47
C GLY A 22 0.16 12.99 -40.99
N LYS A 23 -0.26 13.41 -42.20
CA LYS A 23 -1.50 12.97 -42.87
C LYS A 23 -1.29 11.63 -43.55
N LEU A 24 -1.20 10.58 -42.74
CA LEU A 24 -0.80 9.24 -43.18
C LEU A 24 -1.80 8.59 -44.15
N ALA A 25 -3.10 8.82 -43.99
CA ALA A 25 -4.13 8.24 -44.86
C ALA A 25 -4.05 8.84 -46.27
N GLU A 26 -3.93 10.16 -46.38
CA GLU A 26 -3.79 10.86 -47.65
C GLU A 26 -2.46 10.54 -48.34
N ALA A 27 -1.39 10.35 -47.56
CA ALA A 27 -0.11 9.88 -48.09
C ALA A 27 -0.21 8.48 -48.71
N ILE A 28 -0.88 7.54 -48.03
CA ILE A 28 -1.13 6.18 -48.52
C ILE A 28 -1.87 6.20 -49.86
N ASP A 29 -2.92 7.01 -49.99
CA ASP A 29 -3.69 7.10 -51.24
C ASP A 29 -2.86 7.68 -52.38
N CYS A 30 -2.03 8.68 -52.09
CA CYS A 30 -1.03 9.21 -53.02
C CYS A 30 -0.06 8.12 -53.49
N TYR A 31 0.54 7.35 -52.58
CA TYR A 31 1.48 6.29 -52.95
C TYR A 31 0.82 5.16 -53.75
N ARG A 32 -0.41 4.77 -53.41
CA ARG A 32 -1.17 3.77 -54.19
C ARG A 32 -1.43 4.24 -55.62
N ARG A 33 -1.78 5.52 -55.82
CA ARG A 33 -1.92 6.09 -57.18
C ARG A 33 -0.58 6.15 -57.92
N ALA A 34 0.51 6.48 -57.23
CA ALA A 34 1.85 6.45 -57.81
C ALA A 34 2.22 5.03 -58.30
N ILE A 35 1.96 4.00 -57.48
CA ILE A 35 2.19 2.59 -57.81
C ILE A 35 1.27 2.12 -58.94
N ALA A 36 -0.01 2.53 -58.97
CA ALA A 36 -0.92 2.19 -60.05
C ALA A 36 -0.45 2.73 -61.41
N ASN A 37 0.11 3.95 -61.41
CA ASN A 37 0.68 4.58 -62.61
C ASN A 37 2.06 4.02 -63.00
N GLN A 38 2.82 3.52 -62.02
CA GLN A 38 4.14 2.91 -62.21
C GLN A 38 4.36 1.75 -61.22
N PRO A 39 3.98 0.51 -61.57
CA PRO A 39 4.04 -0.62 -60.63
C PRO A 39 5.43 -0.97 -60.11
N LYS A 40 6.48 -0.65 -60.88
CA LYS A 40 7.89 -0.86 -60.53
C LYS A 40 8.55 0.36 -59.86
N PHE A 41 7.78 1.17 -59.12
CA PHE A 41 8.30 2.34 -58.40
C PHE A 41 8.70 1.96 -56.97
N ALA A 42 9.95 1.55 -56.78
CA ALA A 42 10.45 1.03 -55.50
C ALA A 42 10.23 2.00 -54.32
N ASP A 43 10.61 3.28 -54.47
CA ASP A 43 10.46 4.28 -53.40
C ASP A 43 9.00 4.49 -52.97
N ALA A 44 8.05 4.41 -53.92
CA ALA A 44 6.63 4.51 -53.61
C ALA A 44 6.14 3.30 -52.80
N HIS A 45 6.62 2.09 -53.10
CA HIS A 45 6.35 0.89 -52.29
C HIS A 45 6.97 0.99 -50.89
N THR A 46 8.20 1.51 -50.79
CA THR A 46 8.89 1.76 -49.50
C THR A 46 8.10 2.72 -48.62
N ASN A 47 7.73 3.89 -49.15
CA ASN A 47 7.03 4.92 -48.38
C ASN A 47 5.59 4.51 -48.06
N LEU A 48 4.92 3.79 -48.95
CA LEU A 48 3.64 3.15 -48.66
C LEU A 48 3.75 2.20 -47.46
N GLY A 49 4.77 1.32 -47.47
CA GLY A 49 5.03 0.40 -46.36
C GLY A 49 5.24 1.14 -45.03
N THR A 50 6.03 2.21 -45.04
CA THR A 50 6.31 3.02 -43.84
C THR A 50 5.07 3.75 -43.32
N ALA A 51 4.25 4.33 -44.21
CA ALA A 51 3.00 4.97 -43.81
C ALA A 51 2.01 3.95 -43.22
N LEU A 52 1.89 2.75 -43.83
CA LEU A 52 1.04 1.67 -43.34
C LEU A 52 1.52 1.12 -42.00
N HIS A 53 2.83 0.97 -41.81
CA HIS A 53 3.43 0.52 -40.56
C HIS A 53 3.09 1.49 -39.41
N ARG A 54 3.23 2.80 -39.64
CA ARG A 54 2.86 3.85 -38.66
C ARG A 54 1.37 3.88 -38.34
N LEU A 55 0.51 3.44 -39.26
CA LEU A 55 -0.94 3.34 -39.06
C LEU A 55 -1.38 2.00 -38.45
N GLY A 56 -0.43 1.10 -38.12
CA GLY A 56 -0.73 -0.22 -37.56
C GLY A 56 -1.25 -1.24 -38.58
N LYS A 57 -1.24 -0.92 -39.89
CA LYS A 57 -1.65 -1.83 -40.97
C LYS A 57 -0.49 -2.76 -41.37
N LEU A 58 -0.03 -3.55 -40.42
CA LEU A 58 1.26 -4.24 -40.49
C LEU A 58 1.36 -5.28 -41.61
N ASN A 59 0.28 -6.02 -41.91
CA ASN A 59 0.29 -7.00 -43.00
C ASN A 59 0.42 -6.33 -44.39
N GLU A 60 -0.25 -5.18 -44.60
CA GLU A 60 -0.13 -4.40 -45.84
C GLU A 60 1.25 -3.74 -45.94
N ALA A 61 1.84 -3.32 -44.82
CA ALA A 61 3.20 -2.80 -44.78
C ALA A 61 4.22 -3.87 -45.21
N VAL A 62 4.10 -5.10 -44.69
CA VAL A 62 4.94 -6.24 -45.09
C VAL A 62 4.83 -6.53 -46.59
N ALA A 63 3.63 -6.51 -47.15
CA ALA A 63 3.43 -6.72 -48.59
C ALA A 63 4.09 -5.62 -49.44
N SER A 64 3.99 -4.36 -48.99
CA SER A 64 4.61 -3.21 -49.66
C SER A 64 6.14 -3.29 -49.59
N TYR A 65 6.72 -3.60 -48.43
CA TYR A 65 8.17 -3.78 -48.29
C TYR A 65 8.72 -4.95 -49.11
N ARG A 66 7.99 -6.07 -49.19
CA ARG A 66 8.38 -7.19 -50.07
C ARG A 66 8.35 -6.80 -51.55
N SER A 67 7.36 -6.00 -51.95
CA SER A 67 7.29 -5.46 -53.31
C SER A 67 8.48 -4.55 -53.61
N ALA A 68 8.83 -3.66 -52.67
CA ALA A 68 10.04 -2.84 -52.77
C ALA A 68 11.32 -3.69 -52.85
N LEU A 69 11.49 -4.68 -51.98
CA LEU A 69 12.64 -5.60 -51.98
C LEU A 69 12.76 -6.42 -53.26
N SER A 70 11.65 -6.77 -53.92
CA SER A 70 11.70 -7.45 -55.22
C SER A 70 12.28 -6.57 -56.35
N LEU A 71 12.22 -5.25 -56.18
CA LEU A 71 12.75 -4.26 -57.12
C LEU A 71 14.17 -3.81 -56.73
N THR A 72 14.46 -3.75 -55.43
CA THR A 72 15.75 -3.37 -54.85
C THR A 72 16.16 -4.36 -53.76
N PRO A 73 16.74 -5.52 -54.14
CA PRO A 73 17.07 -6.59 -53.18
C PRO A 73 18.17 -6.22 -52.17
N ASP A 74 19.11 -5.36 -52.59
CA ASP A 74 20.30 -4.96 -51.83
C ASP A 74 20.08 -3.65 -51.04
N ALA A 75 18.90 -3.46 -50.48
CA ALA A 75 18.55 -2.28 -49.69
C ALA A 75 18.45 -2.64 -48.20
N ALA A 76 19.48 -2.29 -47.42
CA ALA A 76 19.54 -2.59 -45.99
C ALA A 76 18.35 -2.00 -45.22
N ASP A 77 17.98 -0.75 -45.49
CA ASP A 77 16.82 -0.08 -44.89
C ASP A 77 15.50 -0.82 -45.11
N LEU A 78 15.32 -1.45 -46.27
CA LEU A 78 14.12 -2.22 -46.58
C LEU A 78 14.05 -3.53 -45.79
N HIS A 79 15.18 -4.22 -45.67
CA HIS A 79 15.29 -5.40 -44.80
C HIS A 79 15.05 -5.02 -43.34
N TYR A 80 15.62 -3.90 -42.87
CA TYR A 80 15.40 -3.36 -41.53
C TYR A 80 13.92 -3.01 -41.27
N ASN A 81 13.26 -2.29 -42.19
CA ASN A 81 11.86 -1.92 -42.06
C ASN A 81 10.93 -3.14 -42.09
N LEU A 82 11.23 -4.13 -42.94
CA LEU A 82 10.49 -5.39 -42.98
C LEU A 82 10.67 -6.18 -41.66
N GLY A 83 11.88 -6.23 -41.11
CA GLY A 83 12.14 -6.86 -39.82
C GLY A 83 11.37 -6.19 -38.67
N SER A 84 11.33 -4.86 -38.66
CA SER A 84 10.56 -4.07 -37.68
C SER A 84 9.05 -4.35 -37.77
N ALA A 85 8.50 -4.47 -38.99
CA ALA A 85 7.11 -4.83 -39.19
C ALA A 85 6.79 -6.27 -38.74
N PHE A 86 7.73 -7.21 -38.89
CA PHE A 86 7.57 -8.57 -38.36
C PHE A 86 7.62 -8.62 -36.83
N MET A 87 8.45 -7.79 -36.19
CA MET A 87 8.43 -7.64 -34.73
C MET A 87 7.07 -7.16 -34.23
N ALA A 88 6.51 -6.12 -34.85
CA ALA A 88 5.19 -5.60 -34.49
C ALA A 88 4.05 -6.63 -34.71
N LEU A 89 4.25 -7.59 -35.63
CA LEU A 89 3.33 -8.71 -35.88
C LEU A 89 3.53 -9.92 -34.95
N GLY A 90 4.48 -9.86 -34.01
CA GLY A 90 4.81 -10.99 -33.13
C GLY A 90 5.47 -12.17 -33.87
N LYS A 91 6.26 -11.90 -34.93
CA LYS A 91 6.94 -12.92 -35.74
C LYS A 91 8.48 -12.80 -35.62
N PRO A 92 9.06 -13.15 -34.47
CA PRO A 92 10.46 -12.88 -34.16
C PRO A 92 11.46 -13.57 -35.10
N ASP A 93 11.23 -14.83 -35.50
CA ASP A 93 12.14 -15.55 -36.40
C ASP A 93 12.31 -14.86 -37.75
N LYS A 94 11.21 -14.31 -38.28
CA LYS A 94 11.22 -13.56 -39.54
C LYS A 94 11.92 -12.22 -39.37
N ALA A 95 11.77 -11.57 -38.22
CA ALA A 95 12.48 -10.35 -37.92
C ALA A 95 14.00 -10.57 -37.82
N VAL A 96 14.45 -11.63 -37.16
CA VAL A 96 15.88 -12.00 -37.09
C VAL A 96 16.46 -12.19 -38.49
N ALA A 97 15.80 -12.95 -39.35
CA ALA A 97 16.25 -13.16 -40.73
C ALA A 97 16.36 -11.85 -41.52
N CYS A 98 15.38 -10.96 -41.37
CA CYS A 98 15.39 -9.64 -42.00
C CYS A 98 16.52 -8.74 -41.47
N PHE A 99 16.73 -8.66 -40.15
CA PHE A 99 17.82 -7.85 -39.59
C PHE A 99 19.20 -8.41 -39.97
N ARG A 100 19.38 -9.74 -40.00
CA ARG A 100 20.62 -10.34 -40.51
C ARG A 100 20.84 -10.05 -42.00
N SER A 101 19.77 -10.02 -42.80
CA SER A 101 19.85 -9.62 -44.21
C SER A 101 20.25 -8.15 -44.35
N ALA A 102 19.67 -7.26 -43.54
CA ALA A 102 20.08 -5.85 -43.49
C ALA A 102 21.57 -5.70 -43.16
N LEU A 103 22.06 -6.44 -42.17
CA LEU A 103 23.47 -6.44 -41.75
C LEU A 103 24.42 -7.13 -42.75
N SER A 104 23.92 -8.02 -43.60
CA SER A 104 24.73 -8.59 -44.69
C SER A 104 24.97 -7.60 -45.82
N VAL A 105 24.03 -6.66 -46.03
CA VAL A 105 24.13 -5.58 -47.01
C VAL A 105 24.90 -4.39 -46.42
N GLU A 106 24.61 -4.01 -45.18
CA GLU A 106 25.24 -2.90 -44.47
C GLU A 106 25.69 -3.36 -43.06
N PRO A 107 26.93 -3.84 -42.90
CA PRO A 107 27.44 -4.37 -41.63
C PRO A 107 27.48 -3.36 -40.47
N ASP A 108 27.53 -2.07 -40.78
CA ASP A 108 27.68 -0.97 -39.81
C ASP A 108 26.35 -0.26 -39.52
N HIS A 109 25.21 -0.88 -39.83
CA HIS A 109 23.88 -0.34 -39.55
C HIS A 109 23.51 -0.45 -38.05
N ALA A 110 23.82 0.58 -37.27
CA ALA A 110 23.64 0.59 -35.80
C ALA A 110 22.22 0.22 -35.32
N PHE A 111 21.16 0.75 -35.94
CA PHE A 111 19.77 0.43 -35.57
C PHE A 111 19.38 -1.04 -35.86
N ALA A 112 19.94 -1.64 -36.91
CA ALA A 112 19.69 -3.05 -37.24
C ALA A 112 20.36 -3.97 -36.22
N HIS A 113 21.58 -3.64 -35.76
CA HIS A 113 22.21 -4.32 -34.62
C HIS A 113 21.39 -4.17 -33.34
N GLY A 114 20.92 -2.95 -33.01
CA GLY A 114 20.09 -2.72 -31.83
C GLY A 114 18.78 -3.52 -31.84
N ASN A 115 18.04 -3.51 -32.96
CA ASN A 115 16.80 -4.26 -33.09
C ASN A 115 17.00 -5.77 -33.21
N LEU A 116 18.12 -6.21 -33.80
CA LEU A 116 18.53 -7.62 -33.77
C LEU A 116 18.77 -8.08 -32.32
N GLY A 117 19.45 -7.27 -31.51
CA GLY A 117 19.64 -7.53 -30.09
C GLY A 117 18.30 -7.67 -29.34
N ASN A 118 17.34 -6.77 -29.60
CA ASN A 118 16.01 -6.80 -28.99
C ASN A 118 15.27 -8.10 -29.27
N VAL A 119 15.24 -8.54 -30.54
CA VAL A 119 14.54 -9.77 -30.91
C VAL A 119 15.24 -11.02 -30.39
N LEU A 120 16.59 -11.06 -30.43
CA LEU A 120 17.36 -12.19 -29.90
C LEU A 120 17.18 -12.34 -28.39
N HIS A 121 17.15 -11.22 -27.66
CA HIS A 121 16.89 -11.22 -26.24
C HIS A 121 15.49 -11.79 -25.93
N ALA A 122 14.46 -11.35 -26.67
CA ALA A 122 13.11 -11.88 -26.53
C ALA A 122 13.00 -13.38 -26.87
N CYS A 123 13.86 -13.88 -27.76
CA CYS A 123 13.94 -15.31 -28.10
C CYS A 123 14.81 -16.14 -27.13
N GLY A 124 15.44 -15.53 -26.13
CA GLY A 124 16.34 -16.21 -25.20
C GLY A 124 17.78 -16.40 -25.70
N ASN A 125 18.14 -15.86 -26.88
CA ASN A 125 19.50 -15.91 -27.43
C ASN A 125 20.36 -14.78 -26.85
N ARG A 126 20.70 -14.89 -25.57
CA ARG A 126 21.22 -13.78 -24.77
C ARG A 126 22.64 -13.33 -25.14
N ASP A 127 23.54 -14.25 -25.46
CA ASP A 127 24.92 -13.92 -25.84
C ASP A 127 24.99 -13.15 -27.17
N GLU A 128 24.25 -13.62 -28.19
CA GLU A 128 24.17 -12.91 -29.46
C GLU A 128 23.51 -11.54 -29.29
N ALA A 129 22.49 -11.43 -28.42
CA ALA A 129 21.85 -10.15 -28.13
C ALA A 129 22.84 -9.13 -27.53
N ILE A 130 23.63 -9.54 -26.53
CA ILE A 130 24.67 -8.71 -25.90
C ILE A 130 25.71 -8.27 -26.94
N ALA A 131 26.16 -9.17 -27.82
CA ALA A 131 27.11 -8.85 -28.88
C ALA A 131 26.52 -7.82 -29.86
N SER A 132 25.26 -8.00 -30.28
CA SER A 132 24.56 -7.05 -31.15
C SER A 132 24.41 -5.67 -30.50
N TYR A 133 24.04 -5.58 -29.22
CA TYR A 133 23.97 -4.29 -28.54
C TYR A 133 25.33 -3.59 -28.42
N ARG A 134 26.39 -4.33 -28.07
CA ARG A 134 27.76 -3.77 -28.00
C ARG A 134 28.21 -3.24 -29.36
N LYS A 135 27.90 -3.94 -30.46
CA LYS A 135 28.19 -3.47 -31.82
C LYS A 135 27.37 -2.23 -32.17
N ALA A 136 26.08 -2.18 -31.80
CA ALA A 136 25.25 -0.98 -31.98
C ALA A 136 25.82 0.24 -31.24
N ILE A 137 26.28 0.07 -30.00
CA ILE A 137 26.90 1.12 -29.18
C ILE A 137 28.26 1.55 -29.76
N ALA A 138 29.09 0.61 -30.22
CA ALA A 138 30.38 0.93 -30.85
C ALA A 138 30.21 1.77 -32.13
N LEU A 139 29.15 1.49 -32.90
CA LEU A 139 28.79 2.25 -34.10
C LEU A 139 28.13 3.59 -33.77
N ARG A 140 27.34 3.63 -32.70
CA ARG A 140 26.63 4.82 -32.24
C ARG A 140 26.68 4.94 -30.71
N PRO A 141 27.71 5.64 -30.16
CA PRO A 141 27.88 5.77 -28.71
C PRO A 141 26.74 6.50 -27.99
N ASP A 142 25.98 7.36 -28.68
CA ASP A 142 24.83 8.11 -28.14
C ASP A 142 23.49 7.35 -28.24
N TYR A 143 23.52 6.05 -28.58
CA TYR A 143 22.31 5.24 -28.69
C TYR A 143 21.78 4.80 -27.31
N VAL A 144 21.04 5.70 -26.65
CA VAL A 144 20.46 5.52 -25.30
C VAL A 144 19.76 4.16 -25.11
N ASP A 145 18.89 3.77 -26.05
CA ASP A 145 18.11 2.53 -25.90
C ASP A 145 19.00 1.28 -26.00
N ALA A 146 20.09 1.32 -26.78
CA ALA A 146 21.03 0.21 -26.87
C ALA A 146 21.85 0.04 -25.57
N HIS A 147 22.28 1.15 -24.94
CA HIS A 147 22.90 1.12 -23.61
C HIS A 147 21.95 0.52 -22.57
N PHE A 148 20.71 0.99 -22.51
CA PHE A 148 19.74 0.46 -21.56
C PHE A 148 19.42 -1.02 -21.80
N ASN A 149 19.17 -1.43 -23.06
CA ASN A 149 18.85 -2.82 -23.39
C ASN A 149 20.04 -3.76 -23.16
N LEU A 150 21.28 -3.29 -23.38
CA LEU A 150 22.48 -4.03 -22.97
C LEU A 150 22.50 -4.22 -21.45
N GLY A 151 22.21 -3.17 -20.67
CA GLY A 151 22.10 -3.26 -19.23
C GLY A 151 21.06 -4.28 -18.76
N VAL A 152 19.88 -4.31 -19.40
CA VAL A 152 18.83 -5.30 -19.11
C VAL A 152 19.29 -6.72 -19.43
N ALA A 153 19.94 -6.92 -20.59
CA ALA A 153 20.45 -8.22 -20.98
C ALA A 153 21.57 -8.73 -20.04
N LEU A 154 22.50 -7.86 -19.66
CA LEU A 154 23.58 -8.18 -18.71
C LEU A 154 23.04 -8.48 -17.31
N HIS A 155 21.98 -7.77 -16.90
CA HIS A 155 21.30 -8.04 -15.64
C HIS A 155 20.68 -9.45 -15.61
N ALA A 156 20.02 -9.86 -16.69
CA ALA A 156 19.47 -11.21 -16.82
C ALA A 156 20.55 -12.31 -16.75
N GLU A 157 21.80 -11.98 -17.09
CA GLU A 157 22.99 -12.83 -16.99
C GLU A 157 23.77 -12.68 -15.68
N ALA A 158 23.19 -12.00 -14.67
CA ALA A 158 23.83 -11.71 -13.39
C ALA A 158 25.16 -10.92 -13.48
N LYS A 159 25.45 -10.28 -14.61
CA LYS A 159 26.61 -9.39 -14.82
C LYS A 159 26.28 -7.97 -14.32
N LEU A 160 26.06 -7.85 -13.01
CA LEU A 160 25.44 -6.68 -12.41
C LEU A 160 26.28 -5.40 -12.56
N ASP A 161 27.60 -5.46 -12.34
CA ASP A 161 28.44 -4.26 -12.42
C ASP A 161 28.50 -3.67 -13.84
N GLU A 162 28.55 -4.53 -14.86
CA GLU A 162 28.45 -4.09 -16.27
C GLU A 162 27.06 -3.52 -16.58
N ALA A 163 25.99 -4.15 -16.08
CA ALA A 163 24.63 -3.65 -16.27
C ALA A 163 24.43 -2.25 -15.67
N ILE A 164 24.99 -2.01 -14.49
CA ILE A 164 24.97 -0.70 -13.81
C ILE A 164 25.67 0.36 -14.65
N ALA A 165 26.86 0.05 -15.18
CA ALA A 165 27.59 0.97 -16.05
C ALA A 165 26.74 1.35 -17.27
N CYS A 166 26.11 0.36 -17.91
CA CYS A 166 25.22 0.61 -19.05
C CYS A 166 24.01 1.50 -18.70
N TYR A 167 23.40 1.33 -17.51
CA TYR A 167 22.34 2.24 -17.07
C TYR A 167 22.84 3.65 -16.79
N GLN A 168 24.04 3.79 -16.21
CA GLN A 168 24.67 5.09 -15.98
C GLN A 168 25.01 5.79 -17.29
N ASP A 169 25.49 5.06 -18.29
CA ASP A 169 25.76 5.60 -19.64
C ASP A 169 24.47 6.06 -20.31
N ALA A 170 23.39 5.26 -20.24
CA ALA A 170 22.08 5.65 -20.73
C ALA A 170 21.55 6.93 -20.03
N LEU A 171 21.80 7.06 -18.73
CA LEU A 171 21.41 8.24 -17.94
C LEU A 171 22.31 9.45 -18.16
N ALA A 172 23.58 9.27 -18.50
CA ALA A 172 24.48 10.36 -18.89
C ALA A 172 24.01 10.99 -20.21
N LEU A 173 23.50 10.18 -21.14
CA LEU A 173 22.96 10.62 -22.43
C LEU A 173 21.52 11.17 -22.31
N ARG A 174 20.68 10.50 -21.51
CA ARG A 174 19.28 10.87 -21.27
C ARG A 174 18.98 10.81 -19.76
N PRO A 175 19.21 11.91 -19.02
CA PRO A 175 19.03 11.94 -17.57
C PRO A 175 17.60 11.60 -17.12
N ASP A 176 16.58 11.85 -17.94
CA ASP A 176 15.18 11.58 -17.64
C ASP A 176 14.71 10.18 -17.97
N PHE A 177 15.63 9.24 -18.23
CA PHE A 177 15.25 7.88 -18.57
C PHE A 177 14.79 7.07 -17.35
N ALA A 178 13.49 7.18 -17.03
CA ALA A 178 12.87 6.58 -15.84
C ALA A 178 13.16 5.07 -15.68
N ALA A 179 13.19 4.30 -16.77
CA ALA A 179 13.45 2.88 -16.73
C ALA A 179 14.86 2.53 -16.22
N ALA A 180 15.88 3.30 -16.63
CA ALA A 180 17.26 3.10 -16.19
C ALA A 180 17.44 3.40 -14.70
N HIS A 181 16.78 4.46 -14.21
CA HIS A 181 16.75 4.79 -12.77
C HIS A 181 16.09 3.68 -11.92
N GLY A 182 14.94 3.16 -12.35
CA GLY A 182 14.26 2.06 -11.67
C GLY A 182 15.13 0.82 -11.54
N ASN A 183 15.84 0.46 -12.62
CA ASN A 183 16.75 -0.69 -12.60
C ASN A 183 17.94 -0.49 -11.65
N LEU A 184 18.55 0.70 -11.59
CA LEU A 184 19.62 1.00 -10.62
C LEU A 184 19.15 0.84 -9.17
N GLN A 185 17.93 1.30 -8.87
CA GLN A 185 17.35 1.17 -7.54
C GLN A 185 17.10 -0.31 -7.18
N THR A 186 16.49 -1.09 -8.08
CA THR A 186 16.19 -2.52 -7.83
C THR A 186 17.44 -3.37 -7.59
N GLN A 187 18.61 -2.93 -8.06
CA GLN A 187 19.89 -3.61 -7.85
C GLN A 187 20.59 -3.21 -6.54
N GLY A 188 19.94 -2.45 -5.66
CA GLY A 188 20.46 -2.08 -4.34
C GLY A 188 21.63 -1.09 -4.38
N LYS A 189 21.97 -0.52 -5.55
CA LYS A 189 23.00 0.51 -5.69
C LYS A 189 22.39 1.89 -5.41
N LEU A 190 21.96 2.09 -4.17
CA LEU A 190 21.25 3.29 -3.74
C LEU A 190 22.07 4.57 -3.91
N GLY A 191 23.38 4.52 -3.64
CA GLY A 191 24.28 5.68 -3.81
C GLY A 191 24.27 6.24 -5.23
N PRO A 192 24.66 5.45 -6.25
CA PRO A 192 24.60 5.86 -7.65
C PRO A 192 23.21 6.31 -8.11
N ALA A 193 22.14 5.63 -7.66
CA ALA A 193 20.77 6.03 -7.97
C ALA A 193 20.45 7.42 -7.40
N ILE A 194 20.79 7.68 -6.13
CA ILE A 194 20.62 9.00 -5.47
C ILE A 194 21.37 10.09 -6.24
N ASP A 195 22.63 9.85 -6.61
CA ASP A 195 23.43 10.84 -7.34
C ASP A 195 22.84 11.14 -8.71
N SER A 196 22.33 10.12 -9.40
CA SER A 196 21.63 10.28 -10.66
C SER A 196 20.35 11.10 -10.49
N TYR A 197 19.49 10.73 -9.54
CA TYR A 197 18.26 11.48 -9.25
C TYR A 197 18.55 12.93 -8.88
N ARG A 198 19.59 13.21 -8.08
CA ARG A 198 20.03 14.57 -7.74
C ARG A 198 20.39 15.40 -8.96
N ARG A 199 21.09 14.83 -9.94
CA ARG A 199 21.39 15.51 -11.22
C ARG A 199 20.10 15.82 -11.98
N VAL A 200 19.17 14.87 -12.03
CA VAL A 200 17.89 15.06 -12.75
C VAL A 200 17.05 16.14 -12.10
N VAL A 201 16.87 16.13 -10.78
CA VAL A 201 16.08 17.17 -10.10
C VAL A 201 16.76 18.54 -10.12
N ALA A 202 18.09 18.60 -10.29
CA ALA A 202 18.80 19.85 -10.54
C ALA A 202 18.48 20.44 -11.93
N ILE A 203 18.32 19.59 -12.95
CA ILE A 203 17.95 20.01 -14.31
C ILE A 203 16.44 20.28 -14.41
N ARG A 204 15.62 19.46 -13.75
CA ARG A 204 14.16 19.49 -13.76
C ARG A 204 13.60 19.57 -12.33
N PRO A 205 13.64 20.76 -11.70
CA PRO A 205 13.24 20.92 -10.30
C PRO A 205 11.73 20.73 -10.04
N ASN A 206 10.92 20.64 -11.10
CA ASN A 206 9.46 20.51 -11.06
C ASN A 206 8.97 19.10 -11.42
N ASP A 207 9.85 18.10 -11.47
CA ASP A 207 9.47 16.71 -11.70
C ASP A 207 9.15 16.00 -10.38
N ALA A 208 7.86 15.87 -10.05
CA ALA A 208 7.40 15.26 -8.80
C ALA A 208 7.85 13.80 -8.64
N TRP A 209 7.88 13.04 -9.74
CA TRP A 209 8.23 11.61 -9.71
C TRP A 209 9.71 11.40 -9.43
N MET A 210 10.58 12.26 -9.95
CA MET A 210 12.01 12.20 -9.65
C MET A 210 12.30 12.54 -8.18
N HIS A 211 11.59 13.51 -7.60
CA HIS A 211 11.67 13.79 -6.16
C HIS A 211 11.15 12.62 -5.31
N ASN A 212 10.08 11.95 -5.74
CA ASN A 212 9.58 10.73 -5.07
C ASN A 212 10.60 9.59 -5.12
N ASN A 213 11.21 9.34 -6.28
CA ASN A 213 12.18 8.27 -6.44
C ASN A 213 13.49 8.55 -5.68
N LEU A 214 13.92 9.81 -5.66
CA LEU A 214 15.00 10.27 -4.78
C LEU A 214 14.67 9.99 -3.31
N GLY A 215 13.45 10.33 -2.87
CA GLY A 215 12.95 10.03 -1.53
C GLY A 215 12.97 8.53 -1.22
N ASN A 216 12.53 7.68 -2.14
CA ASN A 216 12.54 6.22 -1.99
C ASN A 216 13.96 5.69 -1.78
N ALA A 217 14.91 6.10 -2.63
CA ALA A 217 16.29 5.65 -2.53
C ALA A 217 16.99 6.15 -1.24
N LEU A 218 16.69 7.37 -0.80
CA LEU A 218 17.21 7.93 0.45
C LEU A 218 16.63 7.21 1.69
N ASP A 219 15.33 6.90 1.68
CA ASP A 219 14.65 6.19 2.77
C ASP A 219 15.20 4.77 2.91
N GLU A 220 15.41 4.07 1.79
CA GLU A 220 16.00 2.73 1.75
C GLU A 220 17.46 2.73 2.28
N LEU A 221 18.19 3.82 2.08
CA LEU A 221 19.54 4.02 2.63
C LEU A 221 19.53 4.48 4.11
N GLY A 222 18.36 4.72 4.70
CA GLY A 222 18.21 5.21 6.07
C GLY A 222 18.45 6.71 6.26
N ARG A 223 18.57 7.49 5.18
CA ARG A 223 18.73 8.96 5.22
C ARG A 223 17.37 9.64 5.32
N VAL A 224 16.66 9.37 6.42
CA VAL A 224 15.25 9.73 6.63
C VAL A 224 14.98 11.22 6.45
N ASP A 225 15.83 12.10 6.98
CA ASP A 225 15.59 13.56 6.92
C ASP A 225 15.64 14.11 5.47
N GLU A 226 16.59 13.60 4.67
CA GLU A 226 16.69 13.97 3.26
C GLU A 226 15.57 13.34 2.44
N ALA A 227 15.19 12.10 2.77
CA ALA A 227 14.06 11.43 2.14
C ALA A 227 12.77 12.21 2.35
N VAL A 228 12.48 12.63 3.60
CA VAL A 228 11.33 13.46 3.94
C VAL A 228 11.37 14.78 3.16
N SER A 229 12.53 15.42 3.04
CA SER A 229 12.68 16.64 2.24
C SER A 229 12.34 16.43 0.76
N ALA A 230 12.80 15.31 0.17
CA ALA A 230 12.50 14.95 -1.20
C ALA A 230 10.99 14.66 -1.40
N TYR A 231 10.36 13.90 -0.50
CA TYR A 231 8.92 13.64 -0.55
C TYR A 231 8.09 14.91 -0.36
N ARG A 232 8.50 15.83 0.53
CA ARG A 232 7.83 17.13 0.70
C ARG A 232 7.82 17.91 -0.60
N ARG A 233 8.95 17.94 -1.30
CA ARG A 233 9.04 18.59 -2.62
C ARG A 233 8.16 17.89 -3.64
N ALA A 234 8.14 16.56 -3.66
CA ALA A 234 7.25 15.79 -4.53
C ALA A 234 5.77 16.13 -4.28
N LEU A 235 5.32 16.17 -3.02
CA LEU A 235 3.95 16.50 -2.63
C LEU A 235 3.55 17.94 -2.99
N THR A 236 4.48 18.89 -2.95
CA THR A 236 4.22 20.27 -3.40
C THR A 236 4.01 20.35 -4.92
N LEU A 237 4.65 19.47 -5.69
CA LEU A 237 4.55 19.45 -7.15
C LEU A 237 3.35 18.63 -7.64
N ALA A 238 3.10 17.47 -7.03
CA ALA A 238 1.96 16.62 -7.34
C ALA A 238 1.57 15.77 -6.13
N GLU A 239 0.28 15.78 -5.80
CA GLU A 239 -0.29 14.91 -4.78
C GLU A 239 -0.84 13.62 -5.41
N SER A 240 0.01 12.58 -5.53
CA SER A 240 -0.43 11.24 -5.93
C SER A 240 -0.57 10.31 -4.71
N PRO A 241 -1.42 9.26 -4.79
CA PRO A 241 -1.53 8.26 -3.71
C PRO A 241 -0.19 7.60 -3.36
N GLU A 242 0.66 7.38 -4.35
CA GLU A 242 1.98 6.75 -4.15
C GLU A 242 2.94 7.67 -3.37
N ILE A 243 3.00 8.95 -3.73
CA ILE A 243 3.85 9.93 -3.03
C ILE A 243 3.37 10.10 -1.58
N LYS A 244 2.05 10.19 -1.37
CA LYS A 244 1.44 10.25 -0.03
C LYS A 244 1.81 9.04 0.82
N ALA A 245 1.69 7.84 0.26
CA ALA A 245 2.04 6.60 0.95
C ALA A 245 3.54 6.51 1.28
N ASN A 246 4.42 6.90 0.35
CA ASN A 246 5.86 6.89 0.56
C ASN A 246 6.30 7.90 1.64
N PHE A 247 5.77 9.12 1.60
CA PHE A 247 5.98 10.10 2.67
C PHE A 247 5.52 9.56 4.02
N ALA A 248 4.29 9.03 4.08
CA ALA A 248 3.69 8.54 5.31
C ALA A 248 4.45 7.33 5.89
N ARG A 249 5.04 6.49 5.05
CA ARG A 249 5.94 5.40 5.46
C ARG A 249 7.25 5.94 6.05
N CYS A 250 7.88 6.90 5.38
CA CYS A 250 9.17 7.45 5.76
C CYS A 250 9.10 8.25 7.07
N VAL A 251 8.09 9.09 7.24
CA VAL A 251 7.95 9.98 8.40
C VAL A 251 7.75 9.24 9.73
N LYS A 252 7.37 7.95 9.71
CA LYS A 252 7.27 7.10 10.92
C LYS A 252 8.58 7.05 11.72
N ASN A 253 9.70 7.16 11.02
CA ASN A 253 11.05 7.03 11.58
C ASN A 253 11.79 8.37 11.70
N ILE A 254 11.08 9.51 11.58
CA ILE A 254 11.73 10.82 11.59
C ILE A 254 12.34 11.17 12.96
N SER A 255 13.47 11.87 12.91
CA SER A 255 14.12 12.46 14.09
C SER A 255 13.34 13.69 14.57
N PRO A 256 13.11 13.85 15.90
CA PRO A 256 12.42 15.02 16.45
C PRO A 256 13.19 16.33 16.26
N LEU A 257 14.48 16.28 15.91
CA LEU A 257 15.33 17.47 15.72
C LEU A 257 15.03 18.25 14.43
N ASN A 258 14.40 17.63 13.43
CA ASN A 258 14.20 18.22 12.10
C ASN A 258 12.72 18.52 11.80
N VAL A 259 11.99 18.97 12.82
CA VAL A 259 10.55 19.23 12.74
C VAL A 259 10.27 20.71 12.55
N ASP A 260 9.77 21.07 11.37
CA ASP A 260 9.27 22.42 11.06
C ASP A 260 7.73 22.47 10.97
N ALA A 261 7.17 23.68 10.87
CA ALA A 261 5.73 23.88 10.81
C ALA A 261 5.08 23.24 9.56
N ALA A 262 5.78 23.20 8.43
CA ALA A 262 5.26 22.64 7.19
C ALA A 262 5.21 21.10 7.23
N LEU A 263 6.21 20.46 7.83
CA LEU A 263 6.20 19.03 8.12
C LEU A 263 5.09 18.69 9.12
N ARG A 264 4.90 19.50 10.17
CA ARG A 264 3.79 19.35 11.11
C ARG A 264 2.44 19.40 10.39
N GLN A 265 2.25 20.35 9.47
CA GLN A 265 1.04 20.46 8.66
C GLN A 265 0.81 19.24 7.76
N LEU A 266 1.85 18.73 7.11
CA LEU A 266 1.75 17.50 6.30
C LEU A 266 1.40 16.29 7.14
N LEU A 267 1.97 16.16 8.34
CA LEU A 267 1.61 15.06 9.24
C LEU A 267 0.17 15.20 9.75
N THR A 268 -0.29 16.42 10.07
CA THR A 268 -1.69 16.68 10.43
C THR A 268 -2.64 16.23 9.32
N ARG A 269 -2.30 16.50 8.06
CA ARG A 269 -3.04 16.03 6.89
C ARG A 269 -2.97 14.52 6.73
N ALA A 270 -1.79 13.92 6.86
CA ALA A 270 -1.61 12.47 6.75
C ALA A 270 -2.38 11.67 7.81
N MET A 271 -2.67 12.29 8.96
CA MET A 271 -3.51 11.72 10.03
C MET A 271 -5.01 11.76 9.73
N SER A 272 -5.49 12.73 8.95
CA SER A 272 -6.92 12.96 8.69
C SER A 272 -7.37 12.57 7.27
N GLU A 273 -6.45 12.59 6.31
CA GLU A 273 -6.63 12.17 4.92
C GLU A 273 -6.19 10.71 4.71
N PRO A 274 -6.66 10.01 3.65
CA PRO A 274 -6.32 8.62 3.39
C PRO A 274 -4.91 8.44 2.80
N TRP A 275 -3.86 8.76 3.57
CA TRP A 275 -2.46 8.60 3.15
C TRP A 275 -1.89 7.26 3.62
N THR A 276 -2.27 6.84 4.82
CA THR A 276 -1.90 5.57 5.46
C THR A 276 -2.85 5.30 6.63
N ARG A 277 -2.60 4.26 7.42
CA ARG A 277 -3.30 4.04 8.69
C ARG A 277 -2.84 5.09 9.72
N PRO A 278 -3.74 5.90 10.31
CA PRO A 278 -3.34 6.92 11.29
C PRO A 278 -2.60 6.34 12.51
N SER A 279 -2.89 5.10 12.90
CA SER A 279 -2.17 4.38 13.95
C SER A 279 -0.67 4.25 13.69
N ASP A 280 -0.28 4.14 12.42
CA ASP A 280 1.12 4.00 12.06
C ASP A 280 1.90 5.32 12.22
N LEU A 281 1.20 6.44 12.19
CA LEU A 281 1.75 7.78 12.34
C LEU A 281 1.68 8.28 13.79
N ALA A 282 0.83 7.68 14.63
CA ALA A 282 0.57 8.11 16.01
C ALA A 282 1.86 8.30 16.83
N ASN A 283 2.82 7.39 16.72
CA ASN A 283 4.10 7.49 17.43
C ASN A 283 4.93 8.71 16.98
N ALA A 284 5.00 8.97 15.67
CA ALA A 284 5.70 10.13 15.13
C ALA A 284 5.00 11.43 15.56
N SER A 285 3.66 11.47 15.49
CA SER A 285 2.85 12.60 15.96
C SER A 285 3.08 12.90 17.45
N MET A 286 3.06 11.87 18.31
CA MET A 286 3.28 12.03 19.75
C MET A 286 4.68 12.58 20.06
N ARG A 287 5.72 12.17 19.34
CA ARG A 287 7.08 12.74 19.50
C ARG A 287 7.11 14.23 19.16
N MET A 288 6.44 14.62 18.08
CA MET A 288 6.36 16.03 17.65
C MET A 288 5.52 16.89 18.59
N ILE A 289 4.45 16.33 19.17
CA ILE A 289 3.64 17.01 20.19
C ILE A 289 4.45 17.18 21.47
N ARG A 290 5.26 16.18 21.88
CA ARG A 290 6.10 16.30 23.07
C ARG A 290 7.22 17.33 22.92
N ALA A 291 7.75 17.50 21.71
CA ALA A 291 8.76 18.51 21.40
C ALA A 291 8.17 19.93 21.20
N ASP A 292 6.85 20.07 21.15
CA ASP A 292 6.19 21.36 20.95
C ASP A 292 6.36 22.27 22.19
N PRO A 293 6.65 23.57 22.01
CA PRO A 293 6.90 24.50 23.11
C PRO A 293 5.68 24.78 24.00
N VAL A 294 4.46 24.45 23.56
CA VAL A 294 3.22 24.61 24.33
C VAL A 294 2.78 23.27 24.93
N ALA A 295 2.65 22.24 24.09
CA ALA A 295 2.14 20.95 24.53
C ALA A 295 3.17 20.18 25.40
N GLY A 296 4.47 20.25 25.07
CA GLY A 296 5.55 19.60 25.80
C GLY A 296 5.56 19.95 27.29
N PRO A 297 5.59 21.23 27.68
CA PRO A 297 5.53 21.64 29.09
C PRO A 297 4.26 21.18 29.82
N CYS A 298 3.11 21.11 29.14
CA CYS A 298 1.87 20.58 29.74
C CYS A 298 2.01 19.08 30.07
N ILE A 299 2.56 18.30 29.13
CA ILE A 299 2.85 16.88 29.30
C ILE A 299 3.84 16.68 30.45
N GLU A 300 4.93 17.46 30.50
CA GLU A 300 5.92 17.36 31.57
C GLU A 300 5.33 17.64 32.94
N ARG A 301 4.50 18.68 33.09
CA ARG A 301 3.81 18.97 34.36
C ARG A 301 2.92 17.82 34.78
N ALA A 302 2.12 17.28 33.87
CA ALA A 302 1.26 16.13 34.14
C ALA A 302 2.06 14.89 34.57
N VAL A 303 3.18 14.61 33.90
CA VAL A 303 4.07 13.49 34.21
C VAL A 303 4.72 13.64 35.59
N ARG A 304 5.24 14.83 35.91
CA ARG A 304 5.93 15.10 37.18
C ARG A 304 4.99 15.08 38.38
N ALA A 305 3.74 15.53 38.19
CA ALA A 305 2.75 15.56 39.27
C ALA A 305 2.17 14.17 39.57
N TRP A 306 2.22 13.23 38.63
CA TRP A 306 1.54 11.94 38.76
C TRP A 306 2.02 11.15 40.01
N PRO A 307 1.10 10.60 40.83
CA PRO A 307 -0.34 10.45 40.61
C PRO A 307 -1.22 11.62 41.08
N ARG A 308 -0.66 12.71 41.65
CA ARG A 308 -1.45 13.91 41.99
C ARG A 308 -2.05 14.52 40.73
N ARG A 309 -3.34 14.86 40.77
CA ARG A 309 -4.04 15.57 39.68
C ARG A 309 -3.87 17.07 39.84
N LEU A 310 -3.30 17.72 38.83
CA LEU A 310 -3.20 19.18 38.77
C LEU A 310 -4.56 19.79 38.41
N GLY A 311 -4.89 20.94 39.00
CA GLY A 311 -6.00 21.76 38.53
C GLY A 311 -5.68 22.42 37.18
N GLY A 312 -6.70 22.92 36.47
CA GLY A 312 -6.54 23.48 35.12
C GLY A 312 -5.45 24.55 35.01
N ASN A 313 -5.40 25.51 35.94
CA ASN A 313 -4.40 26.58 35.93
C ASN A 313 -2.97 26.05 36.11
N GLU A 314 -2.76 25.09 37.01
CA GLU A 314 -1.45 24.44 37.23
C GLU A 314 -1.04 23.60 36.02
N LEU A 315 -2.00 22.88 35.42
CA LEU A 315 -1.76 22.00 34.28
C LEU A 315 -1.38 22.78 33.02
N PHE A 316 -2.17 23.79 32.65
CA PHE A 316 -1.99 24.53 31.41
C PHE A 316 -0.95 25.65 31.53
N GLY A 317 -0.64 26.09 32.76
CA GLY A 317 0.33 27.13 33.00
C GLY A 317 -0.10 28.49 32.42
N PRO A 318 0.85 29.42 32.20
CA PRO A 318 0.54 30.80 31.84
C PRO A 318 -0.09 30.97 30.45
N THR A 319 0.15 30.04 29.53
CA THR A 319 -0.45 30.06 28.19
C THR A 319 -1.92 29.62 28.19
N GLY A 320 -2.36 28.98 29.28
CA GLY A 320 -3.72 28.47 29.43
C GLY A 320 -4.09 27.36 28.45
N LEU A 321 -5.34 26.89 28.53
CA LEU A 321 -5.91 25.84 27.69
C LEU A 321 -5.96 26.24 26.20
N SER A 322 -6.16 27.54 25.92
CA SER A 322 -6.37 28.03 24.56
C SER A 322 -5.21 27.69 23.63
N ALA A 323 -3.96 27.78 24.10
CA ALA A 323 -2.80 27.44 23.29
C ALA A 323 -2.74 25.94 22.95
N LEU A 324 -2.99 25.07 23.94
CA LEU A 324 -3.03 23.62 23.74
C LEU A 324 -4.18 23.21 22.79
N SER A 325 -5.35 23.83 22.94
CA SER A 325 -6.55 23.52 22.13
C SER A 325 -6.41 23.84 20.64
N ARG A 326 -5.47 24.73 20.28
CA ARG A 326 -5.20 25.14 18.89
C ARG A 326 -4.16 24.26 18.20
N ASP A 327 -3.59 23.29 18.90
CA ASP A 327 -2.66 22.33 18.30
C ASP A 327 -3.40 21.37 17.36
N SER A 328 -3.29 21.64 16.07
CA SER A 328 -3.96 20.87 15.02
C SER A 328 -3.46 19.42 14.93
N LEU A 329 -2.19 19.16 15.24
CA LEU A 329 -1.63 17.80 15.20
C LEU A 329 -2.13 16.99 16.39
N LEU A 330 -2.16 17.58 17.59
CA LEU A 330 -2.75 16.95 18.77
C LEU A 330 -4.23 16.62 18.54
N ARG A 331 -5.01 17.58 18.03
CA ARG A 331 -6.42 17.35 17.72
C ARG A 331 -6.60 16.24 16.67
N SER A 332 -5.85 16.28 15.58
CA SER A 332 -5.91 15.26 14.53
C SER A 332 -5.51 13.86 15.03
N LEU A 333 -4.54 13.78 15.95
CA LEU A 333 -4.17 12.53 16.62
C LEU A 333 -5.36 11.95 17.40
N LEU A 334 -5.93 12.73 18.32
CA LEU A 334 -7.06 12.30 19.17
C LEU A 334 -8.32 11.95 18.37
N GLU A 335 -8.51 12.58 17.21
CA GLU A 335 -9.67 12.35 16.34
C GLU A 335 -9.52 11.14 15.41
N ASN A 336 -8.31 10.61 15.18
CA ASN A 336 -8.06 9.61 14.13
C ASN A 336 -7.28 8.35 14.57
N ALA A 337 -6.55 8.39 15.71
CA ALA A 337 -5.78 7.26 16.20
C ALA A 337 -5.78 7.19 17.73
N GLN A 338 -5.59 5.98 18.27
CA GLN A 338 -5.40 5.83 19.71
C GLN A 338 -4.04 6.39 20.14
N ALA A 339 -4.06 7.36 21.07
CA ALA A 339 -2.86 7.91 21.69
C ALA A 339 -2.37 7.01 22.85
N CYS A 340 -1.73 5.89 22.52
CA CYS A 340 -1.19 4.93 23.49
C CYS A 340 0.21 5.33 23.98
N ASP A 341 0.29 6.30 24.88
CA ASP A 341 1.55 6.72 25.52
C ASP A 341 1.28 7.15 26.98
N PRO A 342 2.03 6.63 27.98
CA PRO A 342 1.77 6.94 29.38
C PRO A 342 1.85 8.43 29.73
N ALA A 343 2.67 9.22 29.03
CA ALA A 343 2.74 10.66 29.30
C ALA A 343 1.50 11.37 28.76
N MET A 344 1.03 10.97 27.58
CA MET A 344 -0.21 11.46 26.99
C MET A 344 -1.43 11.05 27.83
N GLU A 345 -1.52 9.80 28.27
CA GLU A 345 -2.60 9.32 29.14
C GLU A 345 -2.73 10.15 30.43
N ARG A 346 -1.60 10.50 31.05
CA ARG A 346 -1.58 11.37 32.25
C ARG A 346 -2.08 12.77 31.96
N LEU A 347 -1.63 13.37 30.84
CA LEU A 347 -2.12 14.67 30.40
C LEU A 347 -3.63 14.62 30.16
N LEU A 348 -4.10 13.68 29.34
CA LEU A 348 -5.50 13.57 28.96
C LEU A 348 -6.41 13.27 30.16
N THR A 349 -5.93 12.51 31.14
CA THR A 349 -6.64 12.32 32.42
C THR A 349 -6.88 13.64 33.14
N MET A 350 -5.86 14.50 33.24
CA MET A 350 -6.00 15.80 33.91
C MET A 350 -6.79 16.82 33.07
N VAL A 351 -6.67 16.77 31.73
CA VAL A 351 -7.50 17.57 30.81
C VAL A 351 -8.98 17.21 30.97
N ARG A 352 -9.29 15.91 31.04
CA ARG A 352 -10.66 15.41 31.25
C ARG A 352 -11.25 15.89 32.57
N ARG A 353 -10.45 15.96 33.64
CA ARG A 353 -10.87 16.54 34.93
C ARG A 353 -11.15 18.03 34.82
N ALA A 354 -10.23 18.81 34.26
CA ALA A 354 -10.42 20.26 34.09
C ALA A 354 -11.66 20.59 33.22
N MET A 355 -11.97 19.75 32.24
CA MET A 355 -13.20 19.82 31.44
C MET A 355 -14.45 19.56 32.28
N LEU A 356 -14.44 18.55 33.16
CA LEU A 356 -15.54 18.23 34.06
C LEU A 356 -15.83 19.39 35.02
N ASP A 357 -14.80 19.94 35.65
CA ASP A 357 -14.91 21.09 36.56
C ASP A 357 -15.56 22.28 35.83
N SER A 358 -15.10 22.57 34.60
CA SER A 358 -15.66 23.64 33.76
C SER A 358 -17.12 23.39 33.36
N ALA A 359 -17.51 22.13 33.14
CA ALA A 359 -18.87 21.75 32.78
C ALA A 359 -19.85 21.89 33.95
N LEU A 360 -19.41 21.63 35.18
CA LEU A 360 -20.24 21.79 36.38
C LEU A 360 -20.59 23.25 36.67
N GLU A 361 -19.71 24.18 36.31
CA GLU A 361 -19.92 25.62 36.42
C GLU A 361 -20.73 26.21 35.25
N ALA A 362 -21.01 25.43 34.20
CA ALA A 362 -21.74 25.89 33.03
C ALA A 362 -23.25 25.96 33.31
N VAL A 363 -23.71 27.09 33.87
CA VAL A 363 -25.14 27.37 34.12
C VAL A 363 -25.88 27.84 32.86
N VAL A 364 -25.16 28.50 31.95
CA VAL A 364 -25.62 28.96 30.62
C VAL A 364 -24.52 28.60 29.62
N GLU A 365 -24.84 28.47 28.33
CA GLU A 365 -23.81 28.33 27.28
C GLU A 365 -22.92 29.58 27.28
N LYS A 366 -21.82 29.54 28.04
CA LYS A 366 -20.73 30.50 27.90
C LYS A 366 -20.12 30.26 26.53
N VAL A 367 -19.81 31.33 25.81
CA VAL A 367 -19.09 31.24 24.52
C VAL A 367 -17.70 30.67 24.80
N GLN A 368 -17.60 29.35 24.81
CA GLN A 368 -16.33 28.64 24.71
C GLN A 368 -15.78 28.95 23.32
N ASP A 369 -14.50 29.27 23.21
CA ASP A 369 -13.93 29.40 21.87
C ASP A 369 -14.05 28.05 21.13
N ALA A 370 -14.38 28.12 19.84
CA ALA A 370 -14.69 26.93 19.04
C ALA A 370 -13.54 25.90 19.01
N ALA A 371 -12.28 26.36 19.12
CA ALA A 371 -11.12 25.48 19.17
C ALA A 371 -11.06 24.68 20.48
N THR A 372 -11.34 25.32 21.62
CA THR A 372 -11.43 24.61 22.91
C THR A 372 -12.55 23.57 22.91
N LEU A 373 -13.75 23.90 22.40
CA LEU A 373 -14.85 22.93 22.33
C LEU A 373 -14.48 21.75 21.42
N ALA A 374 -13.88 22.01 20.26
CA ALA A 374 -13.41 20.96 19.35
C ALA A 374 -12.32 20.08 19.98
N PHE A 375 -11.37 20.67 20.71
CA PHE A 375 -10.34 19.93 21.45
C PHE A 375 -10.96 19.01 22.51
N TYR A 376 -11.90 19.52 23.31
CA TYR A 376 -12.62 18.70 24.29
C TYR A 376 -13.46 17.60 23.65
N CYS A 377 -14.10 17.86 22.51
CA CYS A 377 -14.74 16.80 21.73
C CYS A 377 -13.72 15.73 21.32
N ALA A 378 -12.54 16.12 20.84
CA ALA A 378 -11.48 15.18 20.48
C ALA A 378 -11.01 14.34 21.69
N VAL A 379 -10.91 14.93 22.89
CA VAL A 379 -10.63 14.19 24.14
C VAL A 379 -11.74 13.19 24.47
N ALA A 380 -13.02 13.58 24.36
CA ALA A 380 -14.15 12.69 24.60
C ALA A 380 -14.21 11.53 23.58
N ARG A 381 -13.91 11.82 22.31
CA ARG A 381 -13.74 10.80 21.26
C ARG A 381 -12.60 9.84 21.60
N GLN A 382 -11.47 10.36 22.06
CA GLN A 382 -10.33 9.54 22.49
C GLN A 382 -10.70 8.61 23.65
N CYS A 383 -11.50 9.07 24.61
CA CYS A 383 -12.00 8.25 25.72
C CYS A 383 -12.90 7.11 25.22
N PHE A 384 -13.74 7.37 24.22
CA PHE A 384 -14.55 6.31 23.61
C PHE A 384 -13.70 5.31 22.82
N LEU A 385 -12.68 5.79 22.08
CA LEU A 385 -11.80 4.94 21.28
C LEU A 385 -10.94 3.99 22.11
N ASN A 386 -10.56 4.39 23.33
CA ASN A 386 -9.74 3.60 24.22
C ASN A 386 -10.53 2.96 25.38
N GLU A 387 -11.85 2.83 25.22
CA GLU A 387 -12.74 2.15 26.17
C GLU A 387 -12.65 2.71 27.60
N TYR A 388 -12.51 4.04 27.70
CA TYR A 388 -12.51 4.77 28.96
C TYR A 388 -11.40 4.34 29.93
N VAL A 389 -10.26 3.86 29.42
CA VAL A 389 -9.11 3.37 30.22
C VAL A 389 -8.49 4.43 31.16
N PHE A 390 -8.79 5.72 30.97
CA PHE A 390 -8.24 6.79 31.81
C PHE A 390 -8.81 6.73 33.23
N ALA A 391 -7.93 6.71 34.22
CA ALA A 391 -8.28 6.58 35.63
C ALA A 391 -9.11 7.77 36.17
N ASP A 392 -10.11 7.46 36.98
CA ASP A 392 -11.04 8.38 37.63
C ASP A 392 -10.96 8.26 39.17
N SER A 393 -11.08 9.41 39.85
CA SER A 393 -11.20 9.47 41.32
C SER A 393 -12.67 9.35 41.77
N ASP A 394 -12.89 9.04 43.05
CA ASP A 394 -14.24 9.00 43.64
C ASP A 394 -14.98 10.33 43.49
N ASP A 395 -14.27 11.44 43.62
CA ASP A 395 -14.77 12.80 43.42
C ASP A 395 -15.23 13.04 41.97
N GLU A 396 -14.41 12.61 40.99
CA GLU A 396 -14.80 12.67 39.58
C GLU A 396 -16.05 11.84 39.30
N ARG A 397 -16.16 10.63 39.87
CA ARG A 397 -17.37 9.80 39.72
C ARG A 397 -18.62 10.48 40.27
N ALA A 398 -18.53 11.10 41.45
CA ALA A 398 -19.64 11.83 42.05
C ALA A 398 -20.05 13.03 41.18
N HIS A 399 -19.07 13.80 40.69
CA HIS A 399 -19.28 14.92 39.80
C HIS A 399 -19.91 14.53 38.46
N VAL A 400 -19.48 13.42 37.86
CA VAL A 400 -20.08 12.87 36.64
C VAL A 400 -21.52 12.43 36.90
N ALA A 401 -21.83 11.80 38.04
CA ALA A 401 -23.20 11.42 38.39
C ALA A 401 -24.13 12.64 38.49
N VAL A 402 -23.66 13.73 39.12
CA VAL A 402 -24.40 15.00 39.19
C VAL A 402 -24.64 15.58 37.79
N LEU A 403 -23.60 15.61 36.95
CA LEU A 403 -23.70 16.15 35.59
C LEU A 403 -24.64 15.32 34.70
N ASN A 404 -24.57 13.99 34.80
CA ASN A 404 -25.47 13.06 34.14
C ASN A 404 -26.93 13.32 34.52
N GLY A 405 -27.22 13.48 35.82
CA GLY A 405 -28.56 13.79 36.30
C GLY A 405 -29.10 15.11 35.72
N LYS A 406 -28.26 16.15 35.65
CA LYS A 406 -28.63 17.44 35.03
C LYS A 406 -28.95 17.30 33.54
N VAL A 407 -28.11 16.58 32.79
CA VAL A 407 -28.30 16.35 31.35
C VAL A 407 -29.58 15.56 31.09
N VAL A 408 -29.84 14.49 31.86
CA VAL A 408 -31.06 13.67 31.73
C VAL A 408 -32.30 14.50 32.04
N ALA A 409 -32.32 15.26 33.14
CA ALA A 409 -33.45 16.11 33.50
C ALA A 409 -33.75 17.15 32.39
N ALA A 410 -32.72 17.79 31.84
CA ALA A 410 -32.87 18.74 30.74
C ALA A 410 -33.31 18.06 29.41
N LEU A 411 -32.92 16.81 29.17
CA LEU A 411 -33.41 16.02 28.03
C LEU A 411 -34.89 15.66 28.15
N GLU A 412 -35.35 15.37 29.37
CA GLU A 412 -36.75 15.06 29.67
C GLU A 412 -37.62 16.31 29.58
N ALA A 413 -37.19 17.41 30.18
CA ALA A 413 -37.89 18.70 30.18
C ALA A 413 -37.89 19.39 28.79
N GLY A 414 -36.96 19.04 27.90
CA GLY A 414 -36.80 19.72 26.61
C GLY A 414 -35.94 20.99 26.70
N ASP A 415 -35.26 21.21 27.82
CA ASP A 415 -34.45 22.40 28.09
C ASP A 415 -33.16 22.42 27.27
N ALA A 416 -32.60 23.63 27.09
CA ALA A 416 -31.29 23.80 26.49
C ALA A 416 -30.20 23.15 27.36
N ILE A 417 -29.23 22.48 26.71
CA ILE A 417 -28.11 21.83 27.39
C ILE A 417 -26.82 22.45 26.84
N PRO A 418 -25.95 23.02 27.67
CA PRO A 418 -24.67 23.53 27.21
C PRO A 418 -23.85 22.43 26.54
N SER A 419 -23.25 22.75 25.38
CA SER A 419 -22.42 21.82 24.61
C SER A 419 -21.36 21.13 25.46
N LEU A 420 -20.71 21.87 26.36
CA LEU A 420 -19.67 21.36 27.25
C LEU A 420 -20.17 20.26 28.21
N CYS A 421 -21.42 20.33 28.67
CA CYS A 421 -21.99 19.31 29.56
C CYS A 421 -22.08 17.95 28.86
N ILE A 422 -22.53 17.93 27.61
CA ILE A 422 -22.58 16.70 26.80
C ILE A 422 -21.18 16.15 26.55
N VAL A 423 -20.24 17.02 26.19
CA VAL A 423 -18.85 16.61 25.92
C VAL A 423 -18.16 16.06 27.17
N ALA A 424 -18.40 16.67 28.33
CA ALA A 424 -17.88 16.19 29.61
C ALA A 424 -18.44 14.81 29.96
N VAL A 425 -19.76 14.60 29.87
CA VAL A 425 -20.38 13.27 30.07
C VAL A 425 -19.78 12.23 29.14
N ALA A 426 -19.66 12.57 27.85
CA ALA A 426 -19.14 11.70 26.81
C ALA A 426 -17.69 11.23 27.03
N ALA A 427 -16.90 11.96 27.84
CA ALA A 427 -15.53 11.60 28.17
C ALA A 427 -15.39 10.63 29.35
N TYR A 428 -16.46 10.40 30.12
CA TYR A 428 -16.47 9.43 31.23
C TYR A 428 -17.33 8.20 30.94
N SER A 429 -18.33 8.31 30.07
CA SER A 429 -19.18 7.18 29.68
C SER A 429 -19.78 7.38 28.29
N PRO A 430 -20.11 6.29 27.55
CA PRO A 430 -20.79 6.39 26.27
C PRO A 430 -22.12 7.11 26.39
N LEU A 431 -22.37 8.08 25.52
CA LEU A 431 -23.66 8.79 25.48
C LEU A 431 -24.85 7.88 25.16
N SER A 432 -24.64 6.74 24.48
CA SER A 432 -25.69 5.72 24.26
C SER A 432 -26.26 5.13 25.55
N GLY A 433 -25.55 5.24 26.69
CA GLY A 433 -26.03 4.79 28.00
C GLY A 433 -27.04 5.74 28.67
N LEU A 434 -27.19 6.97 28.16
CA LEU A 434 -28.16 7.93 28.69
C LEU A 434 -29.59 7.53 28.31
N THR A 435 -30.55 7.80 29.18
CA THR A 435 -31.97 7.63 28.88
C THR A 435 -32.67 8.98 29.05
N PRO A 436 -33.24 9.60 27.99
CA PRO A 436 -33.34 9.14 26.60
C PRO A 436 -32.22 9.66 25.65
N ALA A 437 -31.17 8.86 25.38
CA ALA A 437 -30.07 9.23 24.47
C ALA A 437 -30.51 9.58 23.03
N ALA A 438 -31.56 8.93 22.51
CA ALA A 438 -32.05 9.13 21.15
C ALA A 438 -32.57 10.56 20.87
N LYS A 439 -32.85 11.35 21.92
CA LYS A 439 -33.25 12.76 21.78
C LYS A 439 -32.06 13.69 21.49
N LEU A 440 -30.83 13.30 21.83
CA LEU A 440 -29.65 14.15 21.65
C LEU A 440 -29.41 14.50 20.18
N PRO A 441 -29.37 13.55 19.23
CA PRO A 441 -29.13 13.87 17.81
C PRO A 441 -30.26 14.66 17.13
N GLN A 442 -31.43 14.79 17.77
CA GLN A 442 -32.59 15.53 17.24
C GLN A 442 -32.48 17.05 17.49
N ARG A 443 -31.50 17.47 18.29
CA ARG A 443 -31.24 18.87 18.63
C ARG A 443 -30.13 19.45 17.73
N SER A 444 -30.05 20.78 17.68
CA SER A 444 -28.98 21.49 16.97
C SER A 444 -27.71 21.54 17.82
N TRP A 445 -26.58 21.14 17.23
CA TRP A 445 -25.28 21.11 17.90
C TRP A 445 -24.17 21.66 16.99
N PRO A 446 -23.06 22.19 17.55
CA PRO A 446 -21.85 22.43 16.79
C PRO A 446 -21.36 21.17 16.06
N GLU A 447 -20.63 21.34 14.95
CA GLU A 447 -20.16 20.23 14.11
C GLU A 447 -19.35 19.19 14.91
N CYS A 448 -18.44 19.63 15.78
CA CYS A 448 -17.62 18.76 16.61
C CYS A 448 -18.44 17.91 17.60
N VAL A 449 -19.51 18.48 18.16
CA VAL A 449 -20.45 17.78 19.05
C VAL A 449 -21.31 16.82 18.24
N THR A 450 -21.77 17.21 17.05
CA THR A 450 -22.50 16.32 16.14
C THR A 450 -21.68 15.07 15.79
N ALA A 451 -20.40 15.24 15.45
CA ALA A 451 -19.48 14.13 15.18
C ALA A 451 -19.27 13.21 16.40
N LEU A 452 -19.30 13.77 17.62
CA LEU A 452 -19.24 13.03 18.88
C LEU A 452 -20.54 12.22 19.10
N LEU A 453 -21.72 12.81 18.85
CA LEU A 453 -23.01 12.12 18.95
C LEU A 453 -23.13 10.97 17.95
N VAL A 454 -22.66 11.17 16.72
CA VAL A 454 -22.59 10.09 15.72
C VAL A 454 -21.76 8.92 16.25
N GLN A 455 -20.55 9.20 16.76
CA GLN A 455 -19.65 8.17 17.24
C GLN A 455 -20.15 7.42 18.48
N GLN A 456 -20.79 8.12 19.42
CA GLN A 456 -21.18 7.53 20.72
C GLN A 456 -22.65 7.11 20.82
N ILE A 457 -23.50 7.42 19.84
CA ILE A 457 -24.93 7.07 19.84
C ILE A 457 -25.33 6.36 18.55
N ALA A 458 -25.16 7.01 17.40
CA ALA A 458 -25.63 6.47 16.12
C ALA A 458 -24.87 5.21 15.70
N GLU A 459 -23.52 5.26 15.73
CA GLU A 459 -22.67 4.13 15.38
C GLU A 459 -22.92 2.90 16.28
N PRO A 460 -22.97 3.01 17.63
CA PRO A 460 -23.29 1.88 18.49
C PRO A 460 -24.70 1.30 18.28
N ALA A 461 -25.69 2.16 17.96
CA ALA A 461 -27.05 1.69 17.66
C ALA A 461 -27.09 0.87 16.37
N GLU A 462 -26.40 1.33 15.33
CA GLU A 462 -26.25 0.58 14.07
C GLU A 462 -25.49 -0.73 14.27
N GLU A 463 -24.37 -0.70 15.02
CA GLU A 463 -23.59 -1.87 15.39
C GLU A 463 -24.46 -2.90 16.13
N LYS A 464 -25.34 -2.47 17.04
CA LYS A 464 -26.29 -3.35 17.72
C LYS A 464 -27.25 -4.04 16.73
N CYS A 465 -27.83 -3.31 15.78
CA CYS A 465 -28.69 -3.90 14.75
C CYS A 465 -27.94 -4.92 13.88
N LEU A 466 -26.71 -4.60 13.49
CA LEU A 466 -25.86 -5.49 12.70
C LEU A 466 -25.44 -6.75 13.46
N ARG A 467 -25.19 -6.61 14.76
CA ARG A 467 -24.91 -7.71 15.68
C ARG A 467 -26.08 -8.70 15.70
N ASP A 468 -27.29 -8.21 15.92
CA ASP A 468 -28.50 -9.03 16.01
C ASP A 468 -28.83 -9.75 14.68
N ALA A 469 -28.43 -9.15 13.55
CA ALA A 469 -28.59 -9.73 12.21
C ALA A 469 -27.45 -10.67 11.77
N THR A 470 -26.36 -10.80 12.55
CA THR A 470 -25.21 -11.63 12.17
C THR A 470 -25.46 -13.08 12.57
N HIS A 471 -25.36 -13.99 11.60
CA HIS A 471 -25.62 -15.41 11.81
C HIS A 471 -24.37 -16.13 12.33
N ALA A 472 -24.57 -17.26 13.01
CA ALA A 472 -23.51 -18.16 13.44
C ALA A 472 -23.39 -19.34 12.47
N LEU A 473 -22.18 -19.64 11.99
CA LEU A 473 -21.89 -20.79 11.13
C LEU A 473 -21.55 -22.04 11.93
N THR A 474 -21.04 -21.89 13.15
CA THR A 474 -20.64 -23.02 14.00
C THR A 474 -21.05 -22.79 15.45
N THR A 475 -21.08 -23.87 16.23
CA THR A 475 -21.20 -23.80 17.70
C THR A 475 -19.86 -23.37 18.32
N ILE A 476 -19.93 -22.72 19.48
CA ILE A 476 -18.76 -22.31 20.27
C ILE A 476 -18.81 -23.09 21.60
N ASP A 477 -18.37 -24.34 21.54
CA ASP A 477 -18.47 -25.28 22.67
C ASP A 477 -17.20 -25.36 23.51
N ASP A 478 -16.04 -25.04 22.91
CA ASP A 478 -14.75 -25.08 23.60
C ASP A 478 -14.69 -24.04 24.72
N ALA A 479 -14.22 -24.45 25.90
CA ALA A 479 -14.23 -23.61 27.09
C ALA A 479 -13.32 -22.39 26.96
N VAL A 480 -12.18 -22.53 26.26
CA VAL A 480 -11.26 -21.40 26.00
C VAL A 480 -11.87 -20.48 24.95
N SER A 481 -12.43 -21.00 23.87
CA SER A 481 -13.17 -20.20 22.88
C SER A 481 -14.32 -19.41 23.53
N GLN A 482 -15.07 -20.01 24.45
CA GLN A 482 -16.13 -19.31 25.18
C GLN A 482 -15.58 -18.22 26.10
N ALA A 483 -14.46 -18.46 26.77
CA ALA A 483 -13.82 -17.46 27.63
C ALA A 483 -13.30 -16.28 26.81
N VAL A 484 -12.61 -16.56 25.70
CA VAL A 484 -12.12 -15.56 24.74
C VAL A 484 -13.27 -14.76 24.15
N ARG A 485 -14.36 -15.43 23.74
CA ARG A 485 -15.58 -14.77 23.29
C ARG A 485 -16.08 -13.79 24.34
N ARG A 486 -16.31 -14.23 25.58
CA ARG A 486 -16.79 -13.34 26.66
C ARG A 486 -15.91 -12.12 26.83
N GLN A 487 -14.59 -12.29 26.81
CA GLN A 487 -13.64 -11.19 26.90
C GLN A 487 -13.83 -10.17 25.77
N TYR A 488 -13.99 -10.62 24.52
CA TYR A 488 -14.19 -9.74 23.35
C TYR A 488 -15.62 -9.24 23.16
N GLU A 489 -16.58 -9.81 23.85
CA GLU A 489 -17.93 -9.26 23.94
C GLU A 489 -17.97 -8.09 24.92
N GLU A 490 -17.19 -8.19 26.01
CA GLU A 490 -17.03 -7.14 27.02
C GLU A 490 -16.10 -6.01 26.55
N ASN A 491 -14.95 -6.36 25.97
CA ASN A 491 -13.93 -5.43 25.46
C ASN A 491 -13.58 -5.81 24.02
N PRO A 492 -14.36 -5.33 23.03
CA PRO A 492 -14.09 -5.58 21.61
C PRO A 492 -12.71 -5.10 21.16
N TYR A 493 -12.33 -5.41 19.92
CA TYR A 493 -11.06 -4.93 19.38
C TYR A 493 -10.94 -3.40 19.43
N PRO A 494 -9.70 -2.88 19.55
CA PRO A 494 -9.42 -1.47 19.40
C PRO A 494 -10.15 -0.88 18.20
N ARG A 495 -11.03 0.10 18.47
CA ARG A 495 -11.75 0.83 17.42
C ARG A 495 -10.75 1.63 16.59
N TRP A 496 -10.85 1.51 15.27
CA TRP A 496 -10.03 2.26 14.31
C TRP A 496 -10.92 3.17 13.46
N ILE A 497 -10.45 4.37 13.16
CA ILE A 497 -11.35 5.40 12.60
C ILE A 497 -11.37 5.38 11.08
N ARG A 498 -10.18 5.36 10.48
CA ARG A 498 -9.98 5.50 9.04
C ARG A 498 -9.37 4.23 8.47
N LEU A 499 -9.87 3.83 7.29
CA LEU A 499 -9.20 2.85 6.46
C LEU A 499 -8.00 3.47 5.76
N PRO A 500 -6.92 2.69 5.51
CA PRO A 500 -5.91 3.12 4.56
C PRO A 500 -6.51 3.25 3.16
N PRO A 501 -5.85 4.00 2.25
CA PRO A 501 -6.28 4.09 0.86
C PRO A 501 -6.35 2.71 0.22
N ALA A 502 -7.35 2.50 -0.64
CA ALA A 502 -7.54 1.25 -1.37
C ALA A 502 -6.26 0.91 -2.15
N LEU A 503 -5.68 -0.25 -1.86
CA LEU A 503 -4.55 -0.76 -2.62
C LEU A 503 -4.96 -0.94 -4.08
N GLN A 504 -4.03 -0.77 -5.02
CA GLN A 504 -4.29 -1.09 -6.43
C GLN A 504 -4.84 -2.52 -6.52
N SER A 505 -6.00 -2.66 -7.18
CA SER A 505 -6.62 -3.96 -7.46
C SER A 505 -5.60 -4.88 -8.13
N ARG A 506 -5.43 -6.08 -7.57
CA ARG A 506 -4.47 -7.07 -8.06
C ARG A 506 -5.17 -8.41 -8.21
N SER A 507 -4.77 -9.18 -9.22
CA SER A 507 -5.11 -10.60 -9.24
C SER A 507 -4.36 -11.31 -8.11
N LEU A 508 -4.91 -12.43 -7.63
CA LEU A 508 -4.22 -13.29 -6.65
C LEU A 508 -2.84 -13.71 -7.17
N ASN A 509 -2.74 -14.07 -8.46
CA ASN A 509 -1.47 -14.41 -9.11
C ASN A 509 -0.47 -13.25 -9.07
N ALA A 510 -0.89 -12.02 -9.36
CA ALA A 510 -0.01 -10.85 -9.30
C ALA A 510 0.45 -10.55 -7.87
N TYR A 511 -0.44 -10.70 -6.89
CA TYR A 511 -0.11 -10.57 -5.49
C TYR A 511 0.94 -11.61 -5.06
N LEU A 512 0.71 -12.89 -5.34
CA LEU A 512 1.62 -13.97 -4.99
C LEU A 512 2.99 -13.82 -5.65
N ARG A 513 3.04 -13.44 -6.94
CA ARG A 513 4.32 -13.18 -7.65
C ARG A 513 5.10 -12.05 -7.03
N GLN A 514 4.42 -11.02 -6.54
CA GLN A 514 5.09 -9.92 -5.87
C GLN A 514 5.65 -10.33 -4.49
N GLN A 515 4.89 -11.12 -3.73
CA GLN A 515 5.34 -11.58 -2.41
C GLN A 515 6.46 -12.63 -2.52
N PHE A 516 6.41 -13.46 -3.57
CA PHE A 516 7.32 -14.59 -3.80
C PHE A 516 7.81 -14.61 -5.26
N PRO A 517 8.65 -13.65 -5.66
CA PRO A 517 9.09 -13.50 -7.05
C PRO A 517 9.86 -14.72 -7.60
N PHE A 518 10.39 -15.57 -6.72
CA PHE A 518 11.20 -16.74 -7.08
C PHE A 518 10.55 -18.08 -6.72
N ALA A 519 9.31 -18.08 -6.21
CA ALA A 519 8.61 -19.33 -5.90
C ALA A 519 7.85 -19.84 -7.13
N ASP A 520 8.02 -21.13 -7.44
CA ASP A 520 7.22 -21.80 -8.46
C ASP A 520 5.84 -22.16 -7.88
N PHE A 521 4.79 -21.57 -8.45
CA PHE A 521 3.40 -21.93 -8.16
C PHE A 521 2.58 -22.00 -9.45
N GLU A 522 1.65 -22.94 -9.51
CA GLU A 522 0.67 -23.00 -10.59
C GLU A 522 -0.27 -21.79 -10.49
N PRO A 523 -0.43 -20.99 -11.55
CA PRO A 523 -1.34 -19.85 -11.53
C PRO A 523 -2.77 -20.33 -11.31
N ALA A 524 -3.51 -19.67 -10.40
CA ALA A 524 -4.95 -19.83 -10.36
C ALA A 524 -5.53 -19.45 -11.72
N ALA A 525 -6.51 -20.22 -12.22
CA ALA A 525 -7.10 -19.98 -13.54
C ALA A 525 -7.63 -18.53 -13.66
N ASP A 526 -7.23 -17.83 -14.72
CA ASP A 526 -7.68 -16.46 -14.96
C ASP A 526 -9.21 -16.43 -15.11
N GLY A 527 -9.89 -15.70 -14.21
CA GLY A 527 -11.35 -15.56 -14.20
C GLY A 527 -12.10 -16.48 -13.22
N ALA A 528 -11.42 -17.36 -12.48
CA ALA A 528 -12.07 -18.12 -11.40
C ALA A 528 -12.50 -17.19 -10.25
N GLU A 529 -13.67 -17.43 -9.65
CA GLU A 529 -14.09 -16.78 -8.40
C GLU A 529 -13.17 -17.24 -7.27
N VAL A 530 -12.33 -16.32 -6.77
CA VAL A 530 -11.42 -16.56 -5.66
C VAL A 530 -12.20 -16.55 -4.35
N GLU A 531 -12.12 -17.62 -3.57
CA GLU A 531 -12.68 -17.74 -2.22
C GLU A 531 -11.58 -17.46 -1.18
N ILE A 532 -11.81 -16.46 -0.33
CA ILE A 532 -10.86 -16.05 0.71
C ILE A 532 -11.50 -16.22 2.09
N LEU A 533 -10.80 -16.86 3.02
CA LEU A 533 -11.18 -16.93 4.43
C LEU A 533 -10.28 -16.03 5.27
N ILE A 534 -10.87 -15.20 6.12
CA ILE A 534 -10.19 -14.45 7.17
C ILE A 534 -10.71 -14.96 8.50
N ALA A 535 -9.87 -15.72 9.20
CA ALA A 535 -10.27 -16.48 10.38
C ALA A 535 -9.74 -15.87 11.68
N GLY A 536 -10.67 -15.27 12.43
CA GLY A 536 -10.63 -15.04 13.86
C GLY A 536 -9.99 -13.75 14.37
N CYS A 537 -9.90 -13.72 15.70
CA CYS A 537 -9.63 -12.63 16.64
C CYS A 537 -9.29 -11.23 16.08
N GLY A 538 -10.22 -10.64 15.34
CA GLY A 538 -10.22 -9.23 15.00
C GLY A 538 -10.48 -8.98 13.53
N THR A 539 -11.67 -9.32 13.03
CA THR A 539 -12.03 -9.09 11.62
C THR A 539 -11.80 -7.65 11.11
N GLY A 540 -11.54 -6.65 11.98
CA GLY A 540 -10.46 -5.64 11.81
C GLY A 540 -10.36 -4.84 10.50
N GLN A 541 -9.19 -4.21 10.27
CA GLN A 541 -8.89 -3.55 8.99
C GLN A 541 -8.47 -4.55 7.90
N GLU A 542 -7.91 -5.71 8.29
CA GLU A 542 -7.40 -6.72 7.37
C GLU A 542 -8.48 -7.25 6.42
N THR A 543 -9.71 -7.42 6.91
CA THR A 543 -10.83 -7.83 6.06
C THR A 543 -11.11 -6.81 4.98
N LEU A 544 -11.17 -5.54 5.35
CA LEU A 544 -11.46 -4.46 4.42
C LEU A 544 -10.33 -4.25 3.42
N GLU A 545 -9.08 -4.35 3.86
CA GLU A 545 -7.92 -4.28 2.97
C GLU A 545 -7.89 -5.44 1.98
N THR A 546 -8.15 -6.66 2.45
CA THR A 546 -8.20 -7.85 1.60
C THR A 546 -9.34 -7.73 0.58
N ALA A 547 -10.52 -7.30 1.03
CA ALA A 547 -11.68 -7.10 0.17
C ALA A 547 -11.45 -6.02 -0.91
N GLN A 548 -10.82 -4.90 -0.55
CA GLN A 548 -10.43 -3.83 -1.48
C GLN A 548 -9.33 -4.27 -2.45
N GLN A 549 -8.37 -5.06 -1.98
CA GLN A 549 -7.27 -5.57 -2.79
C GLN A 549 -7.76 -6.60 -3.83
N PHE A 550 -8.76 -7.41 -3.47
CA PHE A 550 -9.34 -8.45 -4.31
C PHE A 550 -10.84 -8.21 -4.55
N PRO A 551 -11.24 -7.17 -5.31
CA PRO A 551 -12.65 -6.77 -5.44
C PRO A 551 -13.53 -7.80 -6.17
N ARG A 552 -12.91 -8.78 -6.85
CA ARG A 552 -13.61 -9.90 -7.51
C ARG A 552 -13.65 -11.19 -6.67
N ALA A 553 -12.99 -11.21 -5.52
CA ALA A 553 -13.01 -12.35 -4.62
C ALA A 553 -14.24 -12.32 -3.73
N ARG A 554 -14.70 -13.49 -3.30
CA ARG A 554 -15.68 -13.67 -2.24
C ARG A 554 -14.92 -13.90 -0.93
N VAL A 555 -15.10 -13.00 0.03
CA VAL A 555 -14.40 -13.04 1.31
C VAL A 555 -15.36 -13.51 2.40
N LEU A 556 -15.04 -14.60 3.09
CA LEU A 556 -15.68 -14.99 4.35
C LEU A 556 -14.81 -14.51 5.51
N ALA A 557 -15.35 -13.64 6.35
CA ALA A 557 -14.70 -13.16 7.56
C ALA A 557 -15.44 -13.70 8.80
N VAL A 558 -14.72 -14.46 9.63
CA VAL A 558 -15.29 -15.10 10.83
C VAL A 558 -14.59 -14.67 12.10
N ASP A 559 -15.35 -14.55 13.18
CA ASP A 559 -14.84 -14.26 14.53
C ASP A 559 -15.71 -14.93 15.61
N LEU A 560 -15.18 -15.05 16.83
CA LEU A 560 -15.94 -15.49 17.99
C LEU A 560 -16.86 -14.37 18.50
N SER A 561 -16.44 -13.10 18.40
CA SER A 561 -17.13 -11.92 18.95
C SER A 561 -18.08 -11.29 17.93
N LEU A 562 -19.37 -11.27 18.26
CA LEU A 562 -20.39 -10.57 17.48
C LEU A 562 -20.21 -9.05 17.55
N SER A 563 -19.74 -8.52 18.69
CA SER A 563 -19.43 -7.08 18.83
C SER A 563 -18.36 -6.65 17.83
N SER A 564 -17.32 -7.48 17.67
CA SER A 564 -16.22 -7.23 16.75
C SER A 564 -16.66 -7.31 15.29
N LEU A 565 -17.47 -8.32 14.95
CA LEU A 565 -18.07 -8.48 13.61
C LEU A 565 -18.99 -7.32 13.25
N ALA A 566 -19.86 -6.90 14.17
CA ALA A 566 -20.79 -5.80 13.96
C ALA A 566 -20.05 -4.49 13.65
N TYR A 567 -18.97 -4.22 14.39
CA TYR A 567 -18.13 -3.05 14.17
C TYR A 567 -17.51 -3.03 12.77
N VAL A 568 -16.82 -4.10 12.37
CA VAL A 568 -16.19 -4.15 11.03
C VAL A 568 -17.23 -4.17 9.92
N LYS A 569 -18.39 -4.80 10.12
CA LYS A 569 -19.48 -4.83 9.14
C LYS A 569 -20.03 -3.43 8.89
N ARG A 570 -20.24 -2.63 9.94
CA ARG A 570 -20.60 -1.20 9.80
C ARG A 570 -19.55 -0.45 9.00
N LYS A 571 -18.27 -0.63 9.34
CA LYS A 571 -17.16 0.02 8.63
C LYS A 571 -17.05 -0.41 7.17
N SER A 572 -17.47 -1.62 6.84
CA SER A 572 -17.50 -2.11 5.46
C SER A 572 -18.60 -1.46 4.64
N ILE A 573 -19.77 -1.26 5.25
CA ILE A 573 -20.88 -0.50 4.66
C ILE A 573 -20.46 0.96 4.43
N GLU A 574 -19.84 1.60 5.44
CA GLU A 574 -19.29 2.96 5.34
C GLU A 574 -18.28 3.10 4.17
N ALA A 575 -17.48 2.07 3.94
CA ALA A 575 -16.47 2.02 2.88
C ALA A 575 -17.00 1.56 1.51
N GLY A 576 -18.28 1.20 1.39
CA GLY A 576 -18.87 0.68 0.16
C GLY A 576 -18.36 -0.71 -0.26
N VAL A 577 -17.84 -1.49 0.68
CA VAL A 577 -17.32 -2.84 0.44
C VAL A 577 -18.46 -3.86 0.53
N THR A 578 -18.67 -4.62 -0.55
CA THR A 578 -19.85 -5.49 -0.73
C THR A 578 -19.52 -6.96 -0.93
N ASN A 579 -18.25 -7.31 -1.11
CA ASN A 579 -17.80 -8.68 -1.41
C ASN A 579 -17.38 -9.48 -0.16
N VAL A 580 -17.89 -9.11 1.01
CA VAL A 580 -17.56 -9.75 2.29
C VAL A 580 -18.81 -10.29 2.98
N GLU A 581 -18.75 -11.57 3.34
CA GLU A 581 -19.68 -12.25 4.22
C GLU A 581 -19.11 -12.27 5.65
N TYR A 582 -19.86 -11.73 6.61
CA TYR A 582 -19.50 -11.73 8.03
C TYR A 582 -20.33 -12.76 8.79
N ALA A 583 -19.68 -13.64 9.55
CA ALA A 583 -20.38 -14.64 10.35
C ALA A 583 -19.65 -14.99 11.65
N GLN A 584 -20.39 -15.37 12.68
CA GLN A 584 -19.81 -15.87 13.92
C GLN A 584 -19.38 -17.33 13.76
N ALA A 585 -18.13 -17.67 14.09
CA ALA A 585 -17.68 -19.06 14.05
C ALA A 585 -16.46 -19.30 14.96
N ASP A 586 -16.36 -20.52 15.48
CA ASP A 586 -15.15 -21.08 16.08
C ASP A 586 -14.26 -21.76 15.02
N ILE A 587 -12.97 -21.39 15.00
CA ILE A 587 -11.94 -22.01 14.13
C ILE A 587 -11.91 -23.52 14.29
N LEU A 588 -12.07 -24.03 15.51
CA LEU A 588 -12.04 -25.46 15.83
C LEU A 588 -13.19 -26.26 15.19
N ARG A 589 -14.19 -25.57 14.61
CA ARG A 589 -15.37 -26.17 14.00
C ARG A 589 -15.53 -25.79 12.52
N LEU A 590 -14.63 -25.01 11.94
CA LEU A 590 -14.81 -24.49 10.58
C LEU A 590 -14.85 -25.59 9.51
N ALA A 591 -14.20 -26.74 9.70
CA ALA A 591 -14.32 -27.87 8.76
C ALA A 591 -15.77 -28.32 8.53
N SER A 592 -16.67 -28.11 9.50
CA SER A 592 -18.08 -28.49 9.40
C SER A 592 -18.89 -27.67 8.38
N ILE A 593 -18.40 -26.51 7.94
CA ILE A 593 -19.13 -25.63 7.01
C ILE A 593 -19.12 -26.14 5.56
N GLY A 594 -18.25 -27.11 5.22
CA GLY A 594 -18.16 -27.70 3.89
C GLY A 594 -17.62 -26.76 2.79
N ARG A 595 -17.00 -25.63 3.15
CA ARG A 595 -16.38 -24.68 2.21
C ARG A 595 -14.87 -24.89 2.15
N THR A 596 -14.29 -24.56 1.00
CA THR A 596 -12.83 -24.56 0.79
C THR A 596 -12.38 -23.26 0.14
N PHE A 597 -11.15 -22.84 0.44
CA PHE A 597 -10.65 -21.51 0.12
C PHE A 597 -9.33 -21.56 -0.66
N ASP A 598 -9.14 -20.58 -1.54
CA ASP A 598 -7.89 -20.38 -2.29
C ASP A 598 -6.86 -19.59 -1.44
N LEU A 599 -7.34 -18.72 -0.56
CA LEU A 599 -6.53 -17.95 0.39
C LEU A 599 -7.14 -18.03 1.79
N ILE A 600 -6.32 -18.39 2.78
CA ILE A 600 -6.70 -18.33 4.20
C ILE A 600 -5.75 -17.39 4.93
N ALA A 601 -6.29 -16.40 5.65
CA ALA A 601 -5.53 -15.51 6.52
C ALA A 601 -5.96 -15.69 7.98
N SER A 602 -4.99 -15.93 8.85
CA SER A 602 -5.19 -16.00 10.31
C SER A 602 -3.94 -15.45 11.01
N VAL A 603 -4.04 -14.21 11.51
CA VAL A 603 -2.94 -13.50 12.17
C VAL A 603 -3.26 -13.29 13.64
N GLY A 604 -2.42 -13.83 14.52
CA GLY A 604 -2.54 -13.61 15.96
C GLY A 604 -3.71 -14.31 16.63
N VAL A 605 -4.43 -15.22 15.98
CA VAL A 605 -5.64 -15.82 16.57
C VAL A 605 -5.36 -17.14 17.28
N LEU A 606 -4.53 -18.00 16.69
CA LEU A 606 -4.36 -19.37 17.19
C LEU A 606 -3.81 -19.43 18.62
N HIS A 607 -3.12 -18.38 19.09
CA HIS A 607 -2.63 -18.32 20.47
C HIS A 607 -3.74 -18.09 21.52
N HIS A 608 -4.97 -17.80 21.08
CA HIS A 608 -6.18 -17.76 21.91
C HIS A 608 -6.88 -19.12 22.02
N LEU A 609 -6.36 -20.17 21.38
CA LEU A 609 -6.89 -21.53 21.49
C LEU A 609 -6.14 -22.31 22.58
N ALA A 610 -6.84 -23.27 23.20
CA ALA A 610 -6.22 -24.23 24.12
C ALA A 610 -5.12 -25.06 23.43
N ASP A 611 -5.40 -25.51 22.20
CA ASP A 611 -4.44 -26.16 21.31
C ASP A 611 -4.35 -25.38 19.98
N PRO A 612 -3.36 -24.48 19.85
CA PRO A 612 -3.12 -23.72 18.62
C PRO A 612 -2.85 -24.61 17.40
N ILE A 613 -2.29 -25.81 17.59
CA ILE A 613 -2.00 -26.75 16.50
C ILE A 613 -3.29 -27.39 15.97
N ALA A 614 -4.25 -27.67 16.84
CA ALA A 614 -5.57 -28.14 16.42
C ALA A 614 -6.25 -27.11 15.51
N GLY A 615 -6.31 -25.84 15.93
CA GLY A 615 -6.89 -24.77 15.09
C GLY A 615 -6.13 -24.59 13.77
N TRP A 616 -4.81 -24.72 13.77
CA TRP A 616 -4.03 -24.67 12.53
C TRP A 616 -4.38 -25.82 11.58
N ARG A 617 -4.51 -27.05 12.08
CA ARG A 617 -4.90 -28.22 11.27
C ARG A 617 -6.30 -28.06 10.67
N GLU A 618 -7.24 -27.54 11.46
CA GLU A 618 -8.59 -27.21 10.97
C GLU A 618 -8.52 -26.24 9.80
N LEU A 619 -7.78 -25.14 9.91
CA LEU A 619 -7.61 -24.18 8.81
C LEU A 619 -6.94 -24.79 7.57
N LEU A 620 -5.89 -25.60 7.75
CA LEU A 620 -5.23 -26.30 6.64
C LEU A 620 -6.18 -27.25 5.90
N SER A 621 -7.11 -27.88 6.62
CA SER A 621 -8.07 -28.81 6.02
C SER A 621 -8.99 -28.13 5.00
N LEU A 622 -9.26 -26.83 5.20
CA LEU A 622 -10.12 -25.98 4.37
C LEU A 622 -9.41 -25.43 3.12
N LEU A 623 -8.09 -25.57 3.02
CA LEU A 623 -7.31 -25.02 1.91
C LEU A 623 -7.44 -25.89 0.67
N ARG A 624 -7.78 -25.29 -0.47
CA ARG A 624 -7.81 -25.97 -1.77
C ARG A 624 -6.40 -26.43 -2.21
N PRO A 625 -6.30 -27.44 -3.08
CA PRO A 625 -5.03 -27.74 -3.75
C PRO A 625 -4.48 -26.47 -4.44
N GLY A 626 -3.21 -26.18 -4.25
CA GLY A 626 -2.56 -24.95 -4.72
C GLY A 626 -2.93 -23.67 -3.96
N GLY A 627 -3.84 -23.75 -2.97
CA GLY A 627 -4.22 -22.61 -2.14
C GLY A 627 -3.09 -22.13 -1.23
N PHE A 628 -3.21 -20.89 -0.77
CA PHE A 628 -2.23 -20.21 0.06
C PHE A 628 -2.76 -19.89 1.46
N MET A 629 -1.95 -20.12 2.50
CA MET A 629 -2.27 -19.68 3.86
C MET A 629 -1.29 -18.62 4.39
N ARG A 630 -1.80 -17.45 4.77
CA ARG A 630 -1.06 -16.43 5.53
C ARG A 630 -1.24 -16.65 7.03
N PHE A 631 -0.12 -16.81 7.74
CA PHE A 631 -0.12 -17.08 9.17
C PHE A 631 0.78 -16.09 9.94
N GLY A 632 0.27 -15.51 11.02
CA GLY A 632 1.05 -14.65 11.91
C GLY A 632 1.03 -15.17 13.35
N ALA A 633 2.20 -15.50 13.90
CA ALA A 633 2.35 -15.83 15.32
C ALA A 633 2.89 -14.60 16.07
N VAL A 634 2.11 -14.06 17.01
CA VAL A 634 2.54 -12.92 17.84
C VAL A 634 3.35 -13.42 19.04
N GLN A 635 4.60 -12.97 19.15
CA GLN A 635 5.41 -13.17 20.36
C GLN A 635 5.23 -11.94 21.26
N ARG A 636 4.44 -12.03 22.34
CA ARG A 636 4.46 -11.00 23.40
C ARG A 636 5.65 -11.24 24.32
N MET A 637 6.76 -10.53 24.08
CA MET A 637 7.76 -10.29 25.13
C MET A 637 7.26 -9.16 26.05
N ARG A 638 6.77 -9.51 27.25
CA ARG A 638 7.01 -8.75 28.49
C ARG A 638 6.58 -9.58 29.70
N ALA A 639 7.37 -9.42 30.77
CA ALA A 639 7.43 -10.26 31.95
C ALA A 639 6.09 -10.35 32.70
N SER A 640 5.61 -11.59 32.88
CA SER A 640 5.07 -12.19 34.11
C SER A 640 3.99 -13.24 33.77
N ARG A 641 4.30 -14.49 34.12
CA ARG A 641 3.38 -15.65 34.27
C ARG A 641 2.38 -15.90 33.12
N CYS A 642 2.88 -16.37 31.98
CA CYS A 642 2.12 -17.29 31.13
C CYS A 642 3.08 -18.34 30.55
N CYS A 643 2.89 -19.61 30.90
CA CYS A 643 3.88 -20.69 30.74
C CYS A 643 4.00 -21.29 29.32
N CYS A 644 3.53 -20.61 28.26
CA CYS A 644 3.31 -21.26 26.96
C CYS A 644 4.13 -20.67 25.77
N GLY A 645 4.84 -19.55 25.95
CA GLY A 645 5.41 -18.78 24.83
C GLY A 645 6.53 -19.43 24.00
N PRO A 646 7.49 -20.17 24.58
CA PRO A 646 8.56 -20.82 23.81
C PRO A 646 8.15 -22.14 23.12
N ASP A 647 7.05 -22.76 23.55
CA ASP A 647 6.73 -24.15 23.23
C ASP A 647 5.98 -24.31 21.89
N ILE A 648 5.11 -23.36 21.53
CA ILE A 648 4.36 -23.39 20.26
C ILE A 648 5.31 -23.32 19.06
N HIS A 649 6.26 -22.38 19.05
CA HIS A 649 7.21 -22.23 17.94
C HIS A 649 8.12 -23.45 17.77
N ARG A 650 8.60 -24.00 18.88
CA ARG A 650 9.43 -25.20 18.89
C ARG A 650 8.62 -26.42 18.42
N ARG A 651 7.36 -26.55 18.85
CA ARG A 651 6.46 -27.63 18.40
C ARG A 651 6.05 -27.48 16.95
N THR A 652 5.80 -26.27 16.44
CA THR A 652 5.53 -26.03 15.01
C THR A 652 6.76 -26.36 14.17
N ARG A 653 7.97 -25.97 14.60
CA ARG A 653 9.22 -26.31 13.91
C ARG A 653 9.49 -27.82 13.95
N LEU A 654 9.37 -28.46 15.12
CA LEU A 654 9.50 -29.92 15.27
C LEU A 654 8.44 -30.70 14.49
N PHE A 655 7.22 -30.17 14.36
CA PHE A 655 6.17 -30.77 13.53
C PHE A 655 6.44 -30.59 12.03
N VAL A 656 6.95 -29.43 11.61
CA VAL A 656 7.44 -29.19 10.25
C VAL A 656 8.57 -30.17 9.92
N ASP A 657 9.53 -30.33 10.83
CA ASP A 657 10.66 -31.24 10.68
C ASP A 657 10.23 -32.72 10.72
N ALA A 658 9.32 -33.10 11.63
CA ALA A 658 8.79 -34.47 11.73
C ALA A 658 7.83 -34.85 10.58
N GLY A 659 7.19 -33.86 9.95
CA GLY A 659 6.30 -34.04 8.81
C GLY A 659 6.97 -34.00 7.44
N GLY A 660 8.30 -33.78 7.39
CA GLY A 660 9.06 -33.72 6.13
C GLY A 660 8.96 -32.37 5.38
N TYR A 661 8.53 -31.32 6.08
CA TYR A 661 8.25 -29.99 5.52
C TYR A 661 9.46 -29.02 5.59
N SER A 662 10.65 -29.48 6.01
CA SER A 662 11.87 -28.67 6.06
C SER A 662 12.42 -28.36 4.66
N PRO A 663 12.96 -27.15 4.41
CA PRO A 663 13.73 -26.88 3.20
C PRO A 663 14.99 -27.75 3.20
N ARG A 664 15.27 -28.45 2.10
CA ARG A 664 16.58 -29.11 1.90
C ARG A 664 17.64 -28.01 1.75
N ALA A 665 18.36 -27.72 2.82
CA ALA A 665 19.59 -26.93 2.75
C ALA A 665 20.77 -27.88 2.44
N SER A 666 21.42 -27.67 1.31
CA SER A 666 22.73 -28.27 0.99
C SER A 666 23.83 -27.50 1.74
N GLY A 667 24.49 -28.14 2.71
CA GLY A 667 25.74 -27.67 3.33
C GLY A 667 25.70 -27.47 4.87
N PRO A 668 26.83 -27.69 5.59
CA PRO A 668 26.83 -27.79 7.05
C PRO A 668 26.87 -26.42 7.75
N ALA A 669 26.12 -26.31 8.84
CA ALA A 669 25.91 -25.11 9.64
C ALA A 669 27.10 -24.73 10.54
N ARG A 670 27.37 -23.43 10.66
CA ARG A 670 28.01 -22.80 11.83
C ARG A 670 27.17 -21.61 12.29
N GLU A 671 26.83 -21.59 13.58
CA GLU A 671 26.19 -20.43 14.25
C GLU A 671 27.15 -19.24 14.41
N PRO A 672 26.61 -18.01 14.44
CA PRO A 672 26.80 -17.23 15.68
C PRO A 672 25.63 -16.31 16.12
N ALA A 673 25.50 -16.23 17.46
CA ALA A 673 25.20 -15.12 18.38
C ALA A 673 24.13 -14.03 18.07
N ALA A 674 23.00 -14.14 18.80
CA ALA A 674 22.22 -13.12 19.52
C ALA A 674 22.17 -11.65 19.01
N ALA A 675 21.13 -11.33 18.21
CA ALA A 675 20.45 -10.03 18.19
C ALA A 675 18.99 -10.15 17.70
N ARG A 676 18.06 -9.81 18.62
CA ARG A 676 16.63 -9.37 18.53
C ARG A 676 15.71 -9.86 17.39
N THR A 677 14.59 -10.43 17.85
CA THR A 677 13.50 -11.09 17.14
C THR A 677 12.57 -10.19 16.31
N SER A 678 12.31 -10.61 15.07
CA SER A 678 11.07 -10.39 14.28
C SER A 678 10.91 -11.58 13.33
N TYR A 679 9.82 -12.35 13.42
CA TYR A 679 9.50 -13.38 12.41
C TYR A 679 8.04 -13.27 11.98
N VAL A 680 7.82 -13.25 10.66
CA VAL A 680 6.52 -13.39 9.98
C VAL A 680 6.65 -14.66 9.11
N ILE A 681 5.74 -15.64 9.23
CA ILE A 681 5.80 -16.85 8.39
C ILE A 681 4.75 -16.73 7.28
N THR A 682 5.21 -16.35 6.09
CA THR A 682 4.36 -16.07 4.94
C THR A 682 4.25 -17.27 3.99
N GLY A 683 3.24 -18.11 4.17
CA GLY A 683 2.74 -18.95 3.08
C GLY A 683 2.97 -20.45 3.17
N PHE A 684 1.91 -21.22 2.93
CA PHE A 684 1.97 -22.64 2.62
C PHE A 684 1.17 -22.94 1.36
N LEU A 685 1.71 -23.75 0.44
CA LEU A 685 1.03 -24.26 -0.76
C LEU A 685 0.68 -25.74 -0.54
N ARG A 686 -0.59 -26.14 -0.74
CA ARG A 686 -1.03 -27.55 -0.59
C ARG A 686 -0.94 -28.29 -1.94
N ASP A 687 0.09 -29.12 -2.14
CA ASP A 687 0.16 -30.12 -3.23
C ASP A 687 -0.53 -31.42 -2.79
N GLU A 688 -1.12 -32.19 -3.71
CA GLU A 688 -1.69 -33.53 -3.46
C GLU A 688 -0.68 -34.50 -2.82
N ARG A 689 0.63 -34.18 -2.87
CA ARG A 689 1.69 -35.02 -2.31
C ARG A 689 2.35 -34.51 -1.02
N MET A 690 2.37 -33.20 -0.69
CA MET A 690 2.78 -32.59 0.60
C MET A 690 2.63 -31.05 0.60
N PRO A 691 2.26 -30.36 1.71
CA PRO A 691 2.33 -28.90 1.79
C PRO A 691 3.77 -28.35 1.76
N ARG A 692 4.05 -27.34 0.92
CA ARG A 692 5.34 -26.61 0.87
C ARG A 692 5.28 -25.34 1.69
N LEU A 693 6.30 -25.08 2.51
CA LEU A 693 6.47 -23.84 3.29
C LEU A 693 7.24 -22.79 2.46
N VAL A 694 6.71 -21.57 2.37
CA VAL A 694 7.41 -20.39 1.86
C VAL A 694 7.52 -19.38 3.01
N VAL A 695 8.64 -18.66 3.11
CA VAL A 695 8.86 -17.64 4.17
C VAL A 695 9.42 -16.38 3.54
N SER A 696 8.84 -15.24 3.86
CA SER A 696 9.17 -13.89 3.42
C SER A 696 8.97 -12.95 4.60
N CYS A 697 9.94 -12.07 4.83
CA CYS A 697 9.94 -11.13 5.94
C CYS A 697 9.87 -9.70 5.36
N PRO A 698 8.90 -8.85 5.75
CA PRO A 698 8.87 -7.47 5.28
C PRO A 698 10.06 -6.71 5.87
N GLY A 699 10.99 -6.24 5.02
CA GLY A 699 12.07 -5.33 5.42
C GLY A 699 13.42 -5.95 5.79
N ALA A 700 13.68 -7.22 5.46
CA ALA A 700 15.04 -7.76 5.46
C ALA A 700 15.64 -7.70 4.05
N PRO A 701 16.86 -7.15 3.85
CA PRO A 701 17.51 -7.22 2.54
C PRO A 701 17.77 -8.68 2.20
N LEU A 702 17.24 -9.14 1.06
CA LEU A 702 17.47 -10.47 0.51
C LEU A 702 18.91 -10.57 -0.03
N TYR A 703 19.88 -10.72 0.87
CA TYR A 703 21.20 -11.22 0.54
C TYR A 703 21.35 -12.63 1.11
N ALA A 704 21.10 -13.63 0.28
CA ALA A 704 21.67 -14.96 0.48
C ALA A 704 22.32 -15.38 -0.84
N ARG A 705 23.66 -15.33 -0.84
CA ARG A 705 24.55 -15.78 -1.90
C ARG A 705 24.30 -17.27 -2.19
N ALA A 706 24.16 -17.63 -3.46
CA ALA A 706 24.46 -18.96 -3.95
C ALA A 706 25.83 -18.91 -4.65
N THR A 707 26.83 -19.55 -4.06
CA THR A 707 28.00 -20.07 -4.78
C THR A 707 28.13 -21.53 -4.36
N GLU A 708 27.90 -22.40 -5.35
CA GLU A 708 28.06 -23.87 -5.44
C GLU A 708 27.28 -24.76 -4.46
#